data_AF-A0A8J3IT63-F1
#
_entry.id   AF-A0A8J3IT63-F1
#
_cell.length_a   1.000
_cell.length_b   1.000
_cell.length_c   1.000
_cell.angle_alpha   90.00
_cell.angle_beta   90.00
_cell.angle_gamma   90.00
#
_symmetry.space_group_name_H-M   'P 1'
#
loop_
_entity.id
_entity.type
_entity.pdbx_description
1 polymer ?
#
loop_
_entity_poly.entity_id
_entity_poly.type
_entity_poly.pdbx_seq_one_letter_code
_entity_poly.pdbx_strand_id
1 'polypeptide(L)'
;MPEPKTFVLRQAEHRPHLFIKVLPDIDRKRATAVLVRQSKTGADTAMAESRETQLGLQEYASLLYNDEEPQVQLYDEGAGVSGQKRIDQRAELDRLYRDMHKGLIGTLVLAREDRLFRNKHLDQVGVFTKLAEEQRIKVIVPSLSSATNGERTKVYDFTSYRDLIAFQDKMREAYGYIEGHVKHMQLCKQNKADKGGYDGRALPPGPAVKGKKQEQEIVIYEPWAKELRKLALRAQALSWHMGKLTREVAAKEYLFPEIPEEDRERYQFKTNMHHIAGVGYKPRDPNTLREWFKNVMYIGWFQPRMDRPDTITDHHDPILDYELFAEGYAELTGYTLEGEPLEKNRGVIRLKEVREAPLELLLHGKMLAKSPRPELNAYITPDTHRGKPYYIGVCSRDSDMRKVKFLHLAGDQFDALIIKRLKALESADGNIQDKVKVALEQVYAQHTENFVSIHEQLEELTRQLVENAKKRMKTSVDDPMYDMLEEEKVELMQKQKALEAKKEQLGVMDSSEEIELLHNLLGNFDKVWASFPFEKKQRAFHILINRIEIEIVSTHWLRLTIDWLDAICPRLDIAYIWKSGANRTGAFTEEEDHIIRHYYYDAPKMELLKLLPKRSWVSIRGEAERLEVSRKPGLPLPGRNRALCEAASYSDVCPQLDDVYLFGDYDTTRRYINTANKHTLRQDNALYPIWLLPLDLDELKYAIQGNLEEIVYAIQDAVVAGNHLAGKLQFGIVQTQDLAAVQNERELPTRVIQTFQTLLQRFVLTRVLQMNTSFQPPLPLRLLQRIPLLRAFPARLIGFGLRHVRINKQLL
;
A
#
# COMPACT_ATOMS: atom_id res chain seq x y z
N MET A 1 -39.94 -61.98 34.59
CA MET A 1 -40.12 -61.24 33.32
C MET A 1 -40.94 -59.99 33.63
N PRO A 2 -40.70 -58.86 32.96
CA PRO A 2 -39.54 -57.99 33.11
C PRO A 2 -40.01 -56.52 33.31
N GLU A 3 -39.13 -55.56 33.54
CA GLU A 3 -38.80 -54.47 32.59
C GLU A 3 -39.09 -53.07 33.22
N PRO A 4 -38.42 -51.98 32.80
CA PRO A 4 -37.34 -51.39 33.61
C PRO A 4 -37.47 -49.86 33.83
N LYS A 5 -36.77 -49.33 34.84
CA LYS A 5 -36.79 -47.89 35.21
C LYS A 5 -35.65 -47.07 34.56
N THR A 6 -36.04 -45.89 34.06
CA THR A 6 -35.28 -44.80 33.41
C THR A 6 -34.90 -43.69 34.43
N PHE A 7 -33.89 -42.85 34.11
CA PHE A 7 -33.32 -41.79 34.97
C PHE A 7 -33.79 -40.38 34.52
N VAL A 8 -34.06 -39.46 35.47
CA VAL A 8 -34.42 -38.04 35.25
C VAL A 8 -33.65 -37.15 36.24
N LEU A 9 -33.17 -35.98 35.78
CA LEU A 9 -32.50 -34.94 36.57
C LEU A 9 -33.47 -33.75 36.76
N ARG A 10 -33.96 -33.48 37.99
CA ARG A 10 -34.31 -32.11 38.48
C ARG A 10 -34.80 -32.06 39.93
N GLN A 11 -34.51 -30.91 40.55
CA GLN A 11 -35.02 -30.32 41.80
C GLN A 11 -36.31 -30.94 42.36
N ALA A 12 -36.24 -31.52 43.56
CA ALA A 12 -37.15 -31.34 44.69
C ALA A 12 -36.81 -32.35 45.80
N GLU A 13 -36.94 -31.89 47.03
CA GLU A 13 -36.62 -32.60 48.27
C GLU A 13 -37.45 -33.90 48.45
N HIS A 14 -36.88 -34.85 49.21
CA HIS A 14 -37.51 -36.07 49.78
C HIS A 14 -37.54 -37.38 48.95
N ARG A 15 -36.43 -38.15 48.98
CA ARG A 15 -36.28 -39.50 49.60
C ARG A 15 -35.05 -40.27 49.06
N PRO A 16 -34.45 -41.16 49.86
CA PRO A 16 -33.09 -41.65 49.67
C PRO A 16 -32.98 -42.76 48.62
N HIS A 17 -31.78 -42.80 48.05
CA HIS A 17 -31.31 -43.47 46.84
C HIS A 17 -31.44 -45.00 46.86
N LEU A 18 -31.81 -45.59 45.72
CA LEU A 18 -31.53 -46.99 45.38
C LEU A 18 -31.11 -47.07 43.90
N PHE A 19 -29.80 -46.98 43.69
CA PHE A 19 -29.11 -47.27 42.42
C PHE A 19 -28.95 -48.78 42.27
N ILE A 20 -29.53 -49.39 41.22
CA ILE A 20 -29.06 -50.69 40.73
C ILE A 20 -29.00 -50.65 39.21
N LYS A 21 -27.82 -50.30 38.69
CA LYS A 21 -27.18 -50.91 37.51
C LYS A 21 -25.76 -50.34 37.43
N VAL A 22 -24.80 -51.25 37.43
CA VAL A 22 -23.35 -51.02 37.51
C VAL A 22 -22.94 -49.77 36.74
N LEU A 23 -22.47 -48.74 37.46
CA LEU A 23 -21.85 -47.58 36.84
C LEU A 23 -20.69 -48.06 35.96
N PRO A 24 -20.49 -47.45 34.77
CA PRO A 24 -19.43 -47.88 33.87
C PRO A 24 -18.09 -47.84 34.59
N ASP A 25 -17.31 -48.91 34.42
CA ASP A 25 -16.01 -49.05 35.07
C ASP A 25 -15.07 -47.95 34.59
N ILE A 26 -14.61 -47.12 35.53
CA ILE A 26 -13.69 -46.00 35.30
C ILE A 26 -12.34 -46.30 35.91
N ASP A 27 -11.29 -45.69 35.36
CA ASP A 27 -10.00 -45.69 36.02
C ASP A 27 -10.00 -44.70 37.19
N ARG A 28 -10.13 -45.22 38.41
CA ARG A 28 -10.18 -44.42 39.65
C ARG A 28 -8.81 -43.94 40.14
N LYS A 29 -7.71 -44.46 39.59
CA LYS A 29 -6.35 -44.02 39.97
C LYS A 29 -5.96 -42.71 39.28
N ARG A 30 -6.64 -42.38 38.19
CA ARG A 30 -6.41 -41.19 37.37
C ARG A 30 -7.63 -40.30 37.39
N ALA A 31 -7.45 -39.02 37.07
CA ALA A 31 -8.54 -38.07 37.10
C ALA A 31 -9.55 -38.32 35.96
N THR A 32 -10.81 -37.99 36.21
CA THR A 32 -11.87 -37.96 35.19
C THR A 32 -11.99 -36.56 34.62
N ALA A 33 -11.73 -36.41 33.33
CA ALA A 33 -11.86 -35.15 32.62
C ALA A 33 -13.30 -34.92 32.14
N VAL A 34 -13.80 -33.70 32.25
CA VAL A 34 -15.08 -33.25 31.68
C VAL A 34 -14.80 -32.12 30.71
N LEU A 35 -15.13 -32.30 29.43
CA LEU A 35 -14.94 -31.26 28.41
C LEU A 35 -16.28 -30.59 28.07
N VAL A 36 -16.34 -29.27 28.24
CA VAL A 36 -17.50 -28.41 27.97
C VAL A 36 -17.19 -27.46 26.82
N ARG A 37 -18.11 -27.37 25.84
CA ARG A 37 -17.96 -26.50 24.66
C ARG A 37 -19.29 -25.97 24.16
N GLN A 38 -19.42 -24.64 24.02
CA GLN A 38 -20.60 -23.99 23.43
C GLN A 38 -20.33 -23.48 22.01
N SER A 39 -21.14 -23.92 21.04
CA SER A 39 -20.90 -23.68 19.61
C SER A 39 -21.42 -22.33 19.06
N LYS A 40 -22.33 -21.64 19.77
CA LYS A 40 -22.90 -20.33 19.36
C LYS A 40 -23.01 -19.39 20.57
N THR A 41 -22.65 -18.13 20.39
CA THR A 41 -22.92 -17.02 21.31
C THR A 41 -24.43 -16.69 21.29
N GLY A 42 -25.13 -16.83 22.43
CA GLY A 42 -26.53 -16.42 22.61
C GLY A 42 -27.59 -17.53 22.62
N ALA A 43 -27.27 -18.75 23.06
CA ALA A 43 -28.24 -19.83 23.23
C ALA A 43 -28.38 -20.19 24.71
N ASP A 44 -28.71 -19.21 25.55
CA ASP A 44 -28.32 -19.27 26.95
C ASP A 44 -29.35 -19.86 27.93
N THR A 45 -30.58 -20.22 27.55
CA THR A 45 -31.53 -20.72 28.57
C THR A 45 -32.56 -21.77 28.14
N ALA A 46 -32.83 -21.98 26.85
CA ALA A 46 -34.00 -22.76 26.41
C ALA A 46 -33.72 -24.16 25.82
N MET A 47 -32.47 -24.59 25.69
CA MET A 47 -32.12 -25.90 25.12
C MET A 47 -31.33 -26.75 26.12
N ALA A 48 -31.60 -28.06 26.12
CA ALA A 48 -30.88 -29.08 26.91
C ALA A 48 -29.36 -29.17 26.61
N GLU A 49 -28.85 -28.31 25.72
CA GLU A 49 -27.45 -28.22 25.29
C GLU A 49 -26.72 -26.98 25.82
N SER A 50 -27.37 -26.20 26.70
CA SER A 50 -26.77 -25.00 27.30
C SER A 50 -25.48 -25.34 28.07
N ARG A 51 -24.57 -24.36 28.18
CA ARG A 51 -23.34 -24.50 28.97
C ARG A 51 -23.65 -24.92 30.41
N GLU A 52 -24.71 -24.38 31.01
CA GLU A 52 -25.21 -24.77 32.33
C GLU A 52 -25.57 -26.25 32.42
N THR A 53 -26.25 -26.81 31.41
CA THR A 53 -26.59 -28.24 31.39
C THR A 53 -25.33 -29.11 31.26
N GLN A 54 -24.31 -28.63 30.55
CA GLN A 54 -23.03 -29.33 30.40
C GLN A 54 -22.16 -29.24 31.67
N LEU A 55 -22.25 -28.18 32.46
CA LEU A 55 -21.59 -28.08 33.76
C LEU A 55 -22.12 -29.15 34.74
N GLY A 56 -23.39 -29.53 34.62
CA GLY A 56 -23.98 -30.67 35.35
C GLY A 56 -23.31 -32.03 35.08
N LEU A 57 -22.47 -32.15 34.05
CA LEU A 57 -21.66 -33.37 33.82
C LEU A 57 -20.59 -33.60 34.89
N GLN A 58 -20.19 -32.56 35.63
CA GLN A 58 -19.27 -32.73 36.77
C GLN A 58 -19.92 -33.55 37.89
N GLU A 59 -21.22 -33.37 38.13
CA GLU A 59 -21.97 -34.18 39.09
C GLU A 59 -22.04 -35.64 38.62
N TYR A 60 -22.32 -35.86 37.33
CA TYR A 60 -22.29 -37.20 36.74
C TYR A 60 -20.91 -37.86 36.87
N ALA A 61 -19.84 -37.12 36.55
CA ALA A 61 -18.47 -37.62 36.70
C ALA A 61 -18.12 -37.94 38.16
N SER A 62 -18.62 -37.17 39.12
CA SER A 62 -18.41 -37.42 40.54
C SER A 62 -19.13 -38.69 41.01
N LEU A 63 -20.34 -38.95 40.50
CA LEU A 63 -21.10 -40.17 40.80
C LEU A 63 -20.36 -41.45 40.36
N LEU A 64 -19.48 -41.39 39.35
CA LEU A 64 -18.72 -42.55 38.86
C LEU A 64 -17.68 -43.08 39.88
N TYR A 65 -17.31 -42.27 40.89
CA TYR A 65 -16.36 -42.65 41.94
C TYR A 65 -17.01 -43.40 43.13
N ASN A 66 -18.34 -43.56 43.15
CA ASN A 66 -19.09 -44.17 44.28
C ASN A 66 -18.77 -43.47 45.62
N ASP A 67 -18.15 -44.19 46.56
CA ASP A 67 -17.79 -43.73 47.92
C ASP A 67 -16.34 -43.17 48.01
N GLU A 68 -15.58 -43.15 46.90
CA GLU A 68 -14.20 -42.62 46.85
C GLU A 68 -14.19 -41.11 46.55
N GLU A 69 -13.16 -40.38 47.01
CA GLU A 69 -13.03 -38.94 46.73
C GLU A 69 -12.91 -38.68 45.21
N PRO A 70 -13.86 -37.92 44.62
CA PRO A 70 -13.92 -37.76 43.17
C PRO A 70 -12.82 -36.82 42.66
N GLN A 71 -11.94 -37.33 41.79
CA GLN A 71 -10.93 -36.53 41.11
C GLN A 71 -11.43 -36.08 39.73
N VAL A 72 -12.34 -35.10 39.71
CA VAL A 72 -12.94 -34.58 38.47
C VAL A 72 -12.26 -33.28 38.04
N GLN A 73 -11.79 -33.20 36.79
CA GLN A 73 -11.18 -32.02 36.20
C GLN A 73 -12.03 -31.45 35.06
N LEU A 74 -12.35 -30.16 35.13
CA LEU A 74 -13.13 -29.45 34.12
C LEU A 74 -12.25 -28.76 33.09
N TYR A 75 -12.57 -28.95 31.82
CA TYR A 75 -11.97 -28.31 30.66
C TYR A 75 -13.09 -27.55 29.93
N ASP A 76 -13.24 -26.25 30.21
CA ASP A 76 -14.33 -25.43 29.66
C ASP A 76 -13.79 -24.46 28.60
N GLU A 77 -14.13 -24.72 27.34
CA GLU A 77 -13.69 -23.90 26.20
C GLU A 77 -14.51 -22.61 26.03
N GLY A 78 -15.59 -22.44 26.77
CA GLY A 78 -16.48 -21.30 26.64
C GLY A 78 -17.30 -21.27 25.34
N ALA A 79 -17.80 -20.08 24.99
CA ALA A 79 -18.68 -19.85 23.85
C ALA A 79 -17.93 -19.41 22.59
N GLY A 80 -18.38 -19.88 21.42
CA GLY A 80 -17.86 -19.44 20.12
C GLY A 80 -16.63 -20.21 19.61
N VAL A 81 -16.21 -21.26 20.31
CA VAL A 81 -15.09 -22.11 19.88
C VAL A 81 -15.55 -23.15 18.85
N SER A 82 -15.04 -23.03 17.62
CA SER A 82 -15.37 -23.92 16.51
C SER A 82 -14.71 -25.29 16.66
N GLY A 83 -15.50 -26.35 16.52
CA GLY A 83 -15.02 -27.74 16.51
C GLY A 83 -14.21 -28.13 15.25
N GLN A 84 -14.07 -27.22 14.26
CA GLN A 84 -13.18 -27.41 13.10
C GLN A 84 -11.72 -27.04 13.40
N LYS A 85 -11.46 -26.28 14.47
CA LYS A 85 -10.10 -25.93 14.86
C LYS A 85 -9.33 -27.18 15.29
N ARG A 86 -8.03 -27.20 14.97
CA ARG A 86 -7.12 -28.28 15.36
C ARG A 86 -6.90 -28.29 16.88
N ILE A 87 -6.38 -29.39 17.42
CA ILE A 87 -6.12 -29.55 18.87
C ILE A 87 -5.25 -28.39 19.39
N ASP A 88 -4.20 -28.03 18.66
CA ASP A 88 -3.24 -26.96 18.98
C ASP A 88 -3.86 -25.55 19.00
N GLN A 89 -5.01 -25.37 18.36
CA GLN A 89 -5.69 -24.07 18.25
C GLN A 89 -6.77 -23.88 19.33
N ARG A 90 -6.93 -24.85 20.25
CA ARG A 90 -7.95 -24.89 21.30
C ARG A 90 -7.28 -25.11 22.64
N ALA A 91 -7.09 -24.04 23.41
CA ALA A 91 -6.29 -24.04 24.64
C ALA A 91 -6.68 -25.14 25.64
N GLU A 92 -7.98 -25.30 25.96
CA GLU A 92 -8.42 -26.33 26.90
C GLU A 92 -8.37 -27.75 26.31
N LEU A 93 -8.59 -27.92 25.01
CA LEU A 93 -8.45 -29.22 24.36
C LEU A 93 -6.97 -29.64 24.25
N ASP A 94 -6.07 -28.70 23.95
CA ASP A 94 -4.61 -28.93 23.98
C ASP A 94 -4.13 -29.28 25.40
N ARG A 95 -4.67 -28.59 26.41
CA ARG A 95 -4.42 -28.91 27.82
C ARG A 95 -4.88 -30.33 28.16
N LEU A 96 -6.12 -30.68 27.80
CA LEU A 96 -6.65 -32.03 27.97
C LEU A 96 -5.73 -33.07 27.31
N TYR A 97 -5.27 -32.81 26.09
CA TYR A 97 -4.35 -33.70 25.37
C TYR A 97 -3.00 -33.87 26.06
N ARG A 98 -2.42 -32.78 26.59
CA ARG A 98 -1.17 -32.85 27.36
C ARG A 98 -1.35 -33.67 28.63
N ASP A 99 -2.49 -33.54 29.31
CA ASP A 99 -2.77 -34.27 30.54
C ASP A 99 -3.10 -35.74 30.27
N MET A 100 -3.73 -36.06 29.14
CA MET A 100 -3.85 -37.43 28.63
C MET A 100 -2.48 -38.05 28.32
N HIS A 101 -1.58 -37.31 27.63
CA HIS A 101 -0.25 -37.80 27.26
C HIS A 101 0.67 -38.01 28.47
N LYS A 102 0.47 -37.26 29.56
CA LYS A 102 1.15 -37.46 30.84
C LYS A 102 0.57 -38.62 31.65
N GLY A 103 -0.53 -39.23 31.21
CA GLY A 103 -1.23 -40.29 31.93
C GLY A 103 -1.95 -39.79 33.19
N LEU A 104 -2.31 -38.50 33.27
CA LEU A 104 -3.05 -37.94 34.41
C LEU A 104 -4.55 -38.21 34.31
N ILE A 105 -5.06 -38.38 33.09
CA ILE A 105 -6.47 -38.63 32.79
C ILE A 105 -6.68 -40.10 32.46
N GLY A 106 -7.65 -40.74 33.11
CA GLY A 106 -8.05 -42.13 32.83
C GLY A 106 -9.41 -42.27 32.18
N THR A 107 -10.29 -41.28 32.39
CA THR A 107 -11.65 -41.26 31.86
C THR A 107 -11.98 -39.87 31.32
N LEU A 108 -12.64 -39.79 30.17
CA LEU A 108 -13.12 -38.53 29.58
C LEU A 108 -14.64 -38.57 29.42
N VAL A 109 -15.34 -37.61 29.99
CA VAL A 109 -16.79 -37.46 29.93
C VAL A 109 -17.16 -36.29 29.01
N LEU A 110 -18.05 -36.53 28.06
CA LEU A 110 -18.48 -35.57 27.06
C LEU A 110 -20.00 -35.51 26.97
N ALA A 111 -20.55 -34.31 26.79
CA ALA A 111 -21.98 -34.14 26.53
C ALA A 111 -22.44 -34.87 25.25
N ARG A 112 -21.60 -34.83 24.21
CA ARG A 112 -21.77 -35.50 22.92
C ARG A 112 -20.40 -35.76 22.30
N GLU A 113 -20.32 -36.76 21.43
CA GLU A 113 -19.09 -37.12 20.73
C GLU A 113 -18.54 -35.93 19.90
N ASP A 114 -19.42 -35.13 19.30
CA ASP A 114 -19.09 -34.00 18.39
C ASP A 114 -18.50 -32.74 19.08
N ARG A 115 -18.25 -32.81 20.38
CA ARG A 115 -17.58 -31.76 21.16
C ARG A 115 -16.07 -31.78 20.98
N LEU A 116 -15.50 -32.96 20.70
CA LEU A 116 -14.08 -33.15 20.46
C LEU A 116 -13.64 -32.64 19.08
N PHE A 117 -14.15 -33.21 17.99
CA PHE A 117 -13.67 -32.91 16.64
C PHE A 117 -14.79 -32.80 15.61
N ARG A 118 -14.57 -31.98 14.58
CA ARG A 118 -15.40 -31.90 13.37
C ARG A 118 -14.53 -31.66 12.13
N ASN A 119 -13.61 -32.59 11.84
CA ASN A 119 -12.65 -32.50 10.72
C ASN A 119 -13.04 -33.44 9.56
N LYS A 120 -12.93 -32.95 8.31
CA LYS A 120 -13.20 -33.66 7.05
C LYS A 120 -12.41 -34.95 6.86
N HIS A 121 -11.12 -34.94 7.20
CA HIS A 121 -10.20 -36.05 6.91
C HIS A 121 -10.00 -36.99 8.10
N LEU A 122 -10.65 -36.74 9.23
CA LEU A 122 -10.50 -37.49 10.49
C LEU A 122 -9.06 -37.55 11.03
N ASP A 123 -8.11 -36.76 10.51
CA ASP A 123 -6.69 -36.79 10.92
C ASP A 123 -6.53 -36.59 12.44
N GLN A 124 -7.26 -35.62 13.00
CA GLN A 124 -7.24 -35.33 14.45
C GLN A 124 -7.97 -36.39 15.27
N VAL A 125 -8.98 -37.05 14.68
CA VAL A 125 -9.70 -38.16 15.30
C VAL A 125 -8.78 -39.36 15.42
N GLY A 126 -7.99 -39.65 14.38
CA GLY A 126 -6.99 -40.73 14.41
C GLY A 126 -5.91 -40.51 15.48
N VAL A 127 -5.40 -39.29 15.59
CA VAL A 127 -4.43 -38.92 16.65
C VAL A 127 -5.05 -39.09 18.04
N PHE A 128 -6.32 -38.69 18.23
CA PHE A 128 -7.04 -38.86 19.50
C PHE A 128 -7.20 -40.32 19.90
N THR A 129 -7.78 -41.11 18.99
CA THR A 129 -8.14 -42.49 19.30
C THR A 129 -6.91 -43.33 19.54
N LYS A 130 -5.81 -43.06 18.82
CA LYS A 130 -4.52 -43.70 19.05
C LYS A 130 -3.96 -43.37 20.44
N LEU A 131 -3.98 -42.11 20.84
CA LEU A 131 -3.53 -41.70 22.17
C LEU A 131 -4.41 -42.31 23.28
N ALA A 132 -5.72 -42.33 23.07
CA ALA A 132 -6.67 -42.91 24.01
C ALA A 132 -6.51 -44.44 24.13
N GLU A 133 -6.16 -45.14 23.04
CA GLU A 133 -5.81 -46.57 23.06
C GLU A 133 -4.50 -46.81 23.81
N GLU A 134 -3.43 -46.07 23.50
CA GLU A 134 -2.11 -46.19 24.14
C GLU A 134 -2.16 -45.96 25.66
N GLN A 135 -2.94 -44.97 26.11
CA GLN A 135 -3.09 -44.61 27.52
C GLN A 135 -4.27 -45.31 28.20
N ARG A 136 -4.99 -46.19 27.50
CA ARG A 136 -6.20 -46.89 27.97
C ARG A 136 -7.23 -45.94 28.59
N ILE A 137 -7.57 -44.88 27.86
CA ILE A 137 -8.53 -43.86 28.28
C ILE A 137 -9.92 -44.23 27.76
N LYS A 138 -10.90 -44.30 28.67
CA LYS A 138 -12.30 -44.56 28.32
C LYS A 138 -13.03 -43.25 28.07
N VAL A 139 -13.83 -43.18 27.00
CA VAL A 139 -14.69 -42.02 26.70
C VAL A 139 -16.14 -42.35 27.00
N ILE A 140 -16.78 -41.55 27.85
CA ILE A 140 -18.16 -41.75 28.30
C ILE A 140 -19.02 -40.60 27.79
N VAL A 141 -20.12 -40.95 27.13
CA VAL A 141 -21.14 -40.00 26.66
C VAL A 141 -22.48 -40.36 27.31
N PRO A 142 -22.89 -39.66 28.37
CA PRO A 142 -24.18 -39.88 29.03
C PRO A 142 -25.33 -39.37 28.16
N SER A 143 -26.49 -40.03 28.27
CA SER A 143 -27.71 -39.58 27.60
C SER A 143 -28.28 -38.36 28.33
N LEU A 144 -28.26 -37.21 27.69
CA LEU A 144 -28.76 -35.93 28.24
C LEU A 144 -30.26 -35.70 27.96
N SER A 145 -30.95 -36.63 27.28
CA SER A 145 -32.36 -36.47 26.89
C SER A 145 -33.32 -37.20 27.83
N SER A 146 -34.31 -36.47 28.33
CA SER A 146 -35.48 -36.98 29.06
C SER A 146 -36.55 -37.60 28.14
N ALA A 147 -36.36 -37.60 26.81
CA ALA A 147 -37.37 -38.05 25.86
C ALA A 147 -37.12 -39.48 25.37
N THR A 148 -37.89 -40.43 25.92
CA THR A 148 -38.51 -41.64 25.32
C THR A 148 -37.77 -42.56 24.33
N ASN A 149 -36.57 -42.24 23.86
CA ASN A 149 -35.74 -43.15 23.08
C ASN A 149 -34.70 -43.75 24.01
N GLY A 150 -34.61 -45.08 24.03
CA GLY A 150 -33.73 -45.85 24.92
C GLY A 150 -32.22 -45.69 24.67
N GLU A 151 -31.74 -44.47 24.50
CA GLU A 151 -30.33 -44.13 24.38
C GLU A 151 -29.63 -44.41 25.70
N ARG A 152 -28.87 -45.51 25.71
CA ARG A 152 -28.01 -45.90 26.82
C ARG A 152 -26.76 -45.01 26.82
N THR A 153 -26.19 -44.80 28.01
CA THR A 153 -24.86 -44.20 28.15
C THR A 153 -23.89 -44.98 27.26
N LYS A 154 -23.18 -44.28 26.37
CA LYS A 154 -22.18 -44.90 25.51
C LYS A 154 -20.82 -44.81 26.18
N VAL A 155 -20.11 -45.92 26.17
CA VAL A 155 -18.73 -46.01 26.66
C VAL A 155 -17.91 -46.52 25.50
N TYR A 156 -16.88 -45.77 25.14
CA TYR A 156 -15.94 -46.13 24.09
C TYR A 156 -14.63 -46.55 24.75
N ASP A 157 -14.25 -47.81 24.53
CA ASP A 157 -12.93 -48.33 24.85
C ASP A 157 -12.18 -48.54 23.53
N PHE A 158 -11.16 -47.72 23.28
CA PHE A 158 -10.47 -47.74 21.99
C PHE A 158 -9.55 -48.95 21.79
N THR A 159 -9.37 -49.79 22.81
CA THR A 159 -8.76 -51.13 22.63
C THR A 159 -9.70 -52.09 21.90
N SER A 160 -11.01 -51.81 21.88
CA SER A 160 -12.03 -52.53 21.13
C SER A 160 -12.20 -51.89 19.75
N TYR A 161 -11.87 -52.65 18.70
CA TYR A 161 -12.05 -52.21 17.31
C TYR A 161 -13.50 -51.78 17.00
N ARG A 162 -14.49 -52.42 17.64
CA ARG A 162 -15.91 -52.08 17.48
C ARG A 162 -16.20 -50.65 17.97
N ASP A 163 -15.66 -50.26 19.11
CA ASP A 163 -15.92 -48.96 19.72
C ASP A 163 -15.11 -47.86 19.03
N LEU A 164 -13.90 -48.18 18.56
CA LEU A 164 -13.11 -47.31 17.68
C LEU A 164 -13.91 -46.92 16.42
N ILE A 165 -14.46 -47.90 15.70
CA ILE A 165 -15.25 -47.65 14.49
C ILE A 165 -16.54 -46.90 14.81
N ALA A 166 -17.25 -47.27 15.88
CA ALA A 166 -18.48 -46.59 16.29
C ALA A 166 -18.24 -45.10 16.61
N PHE A 167 -17.11 -44.77 17.25
CA PHE A 167 -16.72 -43.39 17.53
C PHE A 167 -16.34 -42.63 16.25
N GLN A 168 -15.56 -43.24 15.35
CA GLN A 168 -15.18 -42.65 14.07
C GLN A 168 -16.39 -42.38 13.15
N ASP A 169 -17.36 -43.30 13.10
CA ASP A 169 -18.59 -43.13 12.33
C ASP A 169 -19.43 -41.96 12.85
N LYS A 170 -19.51 -41.77 14.17
CA LYS A 170 -20.17 -40.61 14.78
C LYS A 170 -19.47 -39.29 14.46
N MET A 171 -18.13 -39.28 14.41
CA MET A 171 -17.37 -38.11 13.96
C MET A 171 -17.64 -37.77 12.50
N ARG A 172 -17.75 -38.80 11.64
CA ARG A 172 -18.07 -38.64 10.21
C ARG A 172 -19.48 -38.08 10.01
N GLU A 173 -20.46 -38.57 10.78
CA GLU A 173 -21.83 -38.05 10.80
C GLU A 173 -21.88 -36.57 11.22
N ALA A 174 -21.14 -36.19 12.27
CA ALA A 174 -21.07 -34.81 12.76
C ALA A 174 -20.43 -33.82 11.77
N TYR A 175 -19.45 -34.26 10.97
CA TYR A 175 -18.90 -33.45 9.87
C TYR A 175 -19.88 -33.33 8.70
N GLY A 176 -20.56 -34.42 8.33
CA GLY A 176 -21.61 -34.42 7.32
C GLY A 176 -22.71 -33.39 7.62
N TYR A 177 -22.99 -33.16 8.91
CA TYR A 177 -23.89 -32.09 9.36
C TYR A 177 -23.38 -30.67 9.05
N ILE A 178 -22.09 -30.36 8.99
CA ILE A 178 -21.59 -28.99 8.69
C ILE A 178 -21.46 -28.74 7.19
N GLU A 179 -20.91 -29.69 6.43
CA GLU A 179 -20.90 -29.57 4.96
C GLU A 179 -22.34 -29.54 4.45
N GLY A 180 -23.22 -30.33 5.08
CA GLY A 180 -24.66 -30.19 5.01
C GLY A 180 -25.12 -28.80 5.43
N HIS A 181 -24.88 -28.32 6.65
CA HIS A 181 -25.50 -27.10 7.21
C HIS A 181 -25.02 -25.80 6.58
N VAL A 182 -23.77 -25.63 6.17
CA VAL A 182 -23.32 -24.39 5.50
C VAL A 182 -23.83 -24.37 4.06
N LYS A 183 -23.66 -25.48 3.31
CA LYS A 183 -24.27 -25.60 1.98
C LYS A 183 -25.79 -25.54 2.06
N HIS A 184 -26.41 -26.10 3.09
CA HIS A 184 -27.85 -26.06 3.36
C HIS A 184 -28.31 -24.68 3.81
N MET A 185 -27.53 -23.93 4.58
CA MET A 185 -27.85 -22.54 4.93
C MET A 185 -27.74 -21.64 3.71
N GLN A 186 -26.74 -21.86 2.87
CA GLN A 186 -26.58 -21.15 1.61
C GLN A 186 -27.66 -21.55 0.60
N LEU A 187 -28.02 -22.84 0.56
CA LEU A 187 -29.18 -23.36 -0.16
C LEU A 187 -30.50 -22.86 0.42
N CYS A 188 -30.64 -22.67 1.72
CA CYS A 188 -31.84 -22.13 2.35
C CYS A 188 -31.97 -20.63 2.09
N LYS A 189 -30.86 -19.90 2.09
CA LYS A 189 -30.82 -18.50 1.62
C LYS A 189 -31.18 -18.43 0.15
N GLN A 190 -30.64 -19.33 -0.67
CA GLN A 190 -30.95 -19.41 -2.09
C GLN A 190 -32.41 -19.79 -2.32
N ASN A 191 -32.92 -20.84 -1.69
CA ASN A 191 -34.33 -21.24 -1.72
C ASN A 191 -35.27 -20.14 -1.21
N LYS A 192 -34.81 -19.31 -0.27
CA LYS A 192 -35.56 -18.14 0.19
C LYS A 192 -35.56 -17.06 -0.90
N ALA A 193 -34.41 -16.79 -1.53
CA ALA A 193 -34.28 -15.87 -2.66
C ALA A 193 -35.14 -16.29 -3.86
N ASP A 194 -35.07 -17.58 -4.23
CA ASP A 194 -35.82 -18.19 -5.34
C ASP A 194 -37.34 -18.14 -5.11
N LYS A 195 -37.79 -18.06 -3.85
CA LYS A 195 -39.19 -17.85 -3.46
C LYS A 195 -39.59 -16.38 -3.33
N GLY A 196 -38.71 -15.43 -3.67
CA GLY A 196 -38.96 -14.00 -3.52
C GLY A 196 -38.84 -13.48 -2.08
N GLY A 197 -38.09 -14.18 -1.23
CA GLY A 197 -37.79 -13.77 0.13
C GLY A 197 -36.39 -13.16 0.24
N TYR A 198 -36.19 -12.26 1.21
CA TYR A 198 -34.89 -11.63 1.42
C TYR A 198 -33.82 -12.61 1.93
N ASP A 199 -32.70 -12.70 1.21
CA ASP A 199 -31.60 -13.66 1.41
C ASP A 199 -30.47 -13.15 2.31
N GLY A 200 -30.54 -11.88 2.73
CA GLY A 200 -29.57 -11.25 3.63
C GLY A 200 -28.49 -10.40 2.95
N ARG A 201 -28.53 -10.22 1.61
CA ARG A 201 -27.57 -9.38 0.87
C ARG A 201 -27.69 -7.89 1.20
N ALA A 202 -26.62 -7.13 0.99
CA ALA A 202 -26.70 -5.67 1.12
C ALA A 202 -27.63 -5.10 0.04
N LEU A 203 -28.50 -4.16 0.43
CA LEU A 203 -29.47 -3.51 -0.45
C LEU A 203 -28.96 -2.13 -0.90
N PRO A 204 -29.31 -1.70 -2.12
CA PRO A 204 -29.05 -0.32 -2.55
C PRO A 204 -29.89 0.68 -1.72
N PRO A 205 -29.62 2.00 -1.76
CA PRO A 205 -30.45 2.96 -1.05
C PRO A 205 -31.88 2.99 -1.60
N GLY A 206 -32.87 2.98 -0.71
CA GLY A 206 -34.29 2.98 -1.02
C GLY A 206 -34.97 1.74 -0.43
N PRO A 207 -34.67 0.53 -0.92
CA PRO A 207 -35.19 -0.70 -0.33
C PRO A 207 -34.65 -0.97 1.08
N ALA A 208 -35.53 -1.31 2.01
CA ALA A 208 -35.25 -1.71 3.37
C ALA A 208 -35.93 -3.04 3.68
N VAL A 209 -35.53 -3.69 4.78
CA VAL A 209 -36.08 -5.00 5.16
C VAL A 209 -37.00 -4.83 6.36
N LYS A 210 -38.21 -5.36 6.29
CA LYS A 210 -39.17 -5.38 7.40
C LYS A 210 -39.43 -6.82 7.84
N GLY A 211 -39.70 -7.02 9.13
CA GLY A 211 -40.00 -8.34 9.71
C GLY A 211 -38.79 -9.09 10.28
N LYS A 212 -39.04 -10.20 10.98
CA LYS A 212 -38.02 -11.00 11.69
C LYS A 212 -37.80 -12.35 11.00
N LYS A 213 -36.54 -12.72 10.77
CA LYS A 213 -36.07 -14.05 10.29
C LYS A 213 -36.79 -14.56 9.02
N GLN A 214 -37.87 -15.33 9.16
CA GLN A 214 -38.55 -16.03 8.07
C GLN A 214 -39.57 -15.13 7.35
N GLU A 215 -40.10 -14.10 8.02
CA GLU A 215 -41.07 -13.14 7.50
C GLU A 215 -40.41 -11.85 6.99
N GLN A 216 -39.18 -11.94 6.48
CA GLN A 216 -38.47 -10.76 5.99
C GLN A 216 -38.93 -10.40 4.58
N GLU A 217 -39.57 -9.24 4.47
CA GLU A 217 -40.02 -8.63 3.22
C GLU A 217 -39.15 -7.42 2.87
N ILE A 218 -38.92 -7.21 1.57
CA ILE A 218 -38.26 -6.01 1.06
C ILE A 218 -39.34 -4.97 0.83
N VAL A 219 -39.22 -3.81 1.50
CA VAL A 219 -40.16 -2.70 1.43
C VAL A 219 -39.43 -1.41 1.06
N ILE A 220 -40.12 -0.50 0.39
CA ILE A 220 -39.52 0.78 -0.01
C ILE A 220 -39.53 1.77 1.16
N TYR A 221 -38.34 2.23 1.55
CA TYR A 221 -38.19 3.32 2.49
C TYR A 221 -38.30 4.66 1.75
N GLU A 222 -39.48 5.25 1.83
CA GLU A 222 -39.88 6.41 1.04
C GLU A 222 -38.95 7.65 1.16
N PRO A 223 -38.38 8.01 2.33
CA PRO A 223 -37.47 9.15 2.44
C PRO A 223 -36.23 9.01 1.54
N TRP A 224 -35.66 7.82 1.42
CA TRP A 224 -34.53 7.57 0.53
C TRP A 224 -34.98 7.37 -0.92
N ALA A 225 -36.13 6.72 -1.13
CA ALA A 225 -36.71 6.56 -2.45
C ALA A 225 -36.96 7.91 -3.15
N LYS A 226 -37.45 8.91 -2.41
CA LYS A 226 -37.67 10.27 -2.91
C LYS A 226 -36.38 10.93 -3.40
N GLU A 227 -35.29 10.82 -2.65
CA GLU A 227 -34.00 11.37 -3.08
C GLU A 227 -33.42 10.63 -4.28
N LEU A 228 -33.65 9.31 -4.37
CA LEU A 228 -33.26 8.52 -5.53
C LEU A 228 -34.03 8.93 -6.80
N ARG A 229 -35.35 9.15 -6.71
CA ARG A 229 -36.16 9.64 -7.85
C ARG A 229 -35.63 10.98 -8.36
N LYS A 230 -35.32 11.93 -7.46
CA LYS A 230 -34.69 13.21 -7.83
C LYS A 230 -33.33 13.00 -8.52
N LEU A 231 -32.53 12.07 -8.01
CA LEU A 231 -31.22 11.76 -8.57
C LEU A 231 -31.33 11.16 -9.98
N ALA A 232 -32.30 10.26 -10.22
CA ALA A 232 -32.56 9.67 -11.53
C ALA A 232 -33.03 10.71 -12.55
N LEU A 233 -33.99 11.57 -12.18
CA LEU A 233 -34.44 12.69 -13.03
C LEU A 233 -33.28 13.64 -13.35
N ARG A 234 -32.39 13.90 -12.38
CA ARG A 234 -31.19 14.71 -12.62
C ARG A 234 -30.20 14.01 -13.54
N ALA A 235 -30.05 12.69 -13.44
CA ALA A 235 -29.21 11.90 -14.35
C ALA A 235 -29.74 11.95 -15.78
N GLN A 236 -31.05 11.79 -15.97
CA GLN A 236 -31.73 11.93 -17.27
C GLN A 236 -31.54 13.33 -17.87
N ALA A 237 -31.72 14.39 -17.07
CA ALA A 237 -31.47 15.78 -17.51
C ALA A 237 -30.02 16.05 -17.91
N LEU A 238 -29.06 15.25 -17.41
CA LEU A 238 -27.65 15.30 -17.79
C LEU A 238 -27.31 14.32 -18.92
N SER A 239 -28.31 13.73 -19.58
CA SER A 239 -28.17 12.68 -20.59
C SER A 239 -27.29 11.53 -20.11
N TRP A 240 -27.48 11.13 -18.85
CA TRP A 240 -26.75 10.04 -18.19
C TRP A 240 -25.23 10.23 -18.15
N HIS A 241 -24.75 11.47 -18.24
CA HIS A 241 -23.34 11.79 -18.15
C HIS A 241 -22.81 11.69 -16.70
N MET A 242 -22.47 10.47 -16.28
CA MET A 242 -22.07 10.13 -14.90
C MET A 242 -20.96 11.01 -14.32
N GLY A 243 -20.03 11.50 -15.13
CA GLY A 243 -18.97 12.40 -14.65
C GLY A 243 -19.48 13.77 -14.16
N LYS A 244 -20.57 14.30 -14.73
CA LYS A 244 -21.19 15.56 -14.30
C LYS A 244 -22.03 15.30 -13.04
N LEU A 245 -22.84 14.24 -13.06
CA LEU A 245 -23.64 13.81 -11.92
C LEU A 245 -22.78 13.53 -10.68
N THR A 246 -21.65 12.82 -10.85
CA THR A 246 -20.68 12.55 -9.77
C THR A 246 -20.13 13.85 -9.18
N ARG A 247 -19.88 14.88 -10.00
CA ARG A 247 -19.39 16.17 -9.50
C ARG A 247 -20.43 16.89 -8.66
N GLU A 248 -21.70 16.85 -9.08
CA GLU A 248 -22.83 17.43 -8.35
C GLU A 248 -23.07 16.70 -7.03
N VAL A 249 -23.11 15.36 -7.04
CA VAL A 249 -23.25 14.53 -5.83
C VAL A 249 -22.07 14.76 -4.88
N ALA A 250 -20.85 14.86 -5.41
CA ALA A 250 -19.67 15.13 -4.60
C ALA A 250 -19.74 16.50 -3.90
N ALA A 251 -20.39 17.50 -4.49
CA ALA A 251 -20.55 18.83 -3.91
C ALA A 251 -21.63 18.90 -2.81
N LYS A 252 -22.56 17.95 -2.75
CA LYS A 252 -23.55 17.86 -1.67
C LYS A 252 -22.91 17.38 -0.37
N GLU A 253 -23.35 17.90 0.76
CA GLU A 253 -22.90 17.45 2.09
C GLU A 253 -23.32 15.99 2.35
N TYR A 254 -24.59 15.68 2.10
CA TYR A 254 -25.13 14.33 2.07
C TYR A 254 -26.01 14.12 0.83
N LEU A 255 -26.24 12.86 0.45
CA LEU A 255 -27.17 12.52 -0.62
C LEU A 255 -28.49 11.97 -0.08
N PHE A 256 -28.41 11.13 0.95
CA PHE A 256 -29.58 10.59 1.64
C PHE A 256 -29.59 11.04 3.10
N PRO A 257 -30.75 11.45 3.65
CA PRO A 257 -30.84 11.93 5.01
C PRO A 257 -30.52 10.83 6.03
N GLU A 258 -30.14 11.24 7.23
CA GLU A 258 -29.97 10.35 8.38
C GLU A 258 -31.28 9.60 8.67
N ILE A 259 -31.17 8.32 9.01
CA ILE A 259 -32.32 7.49 9.37
C ILE A 259 -32.69 7.76 10.84
N PRO A 260 -33.92 8.22 11.14
CA PRO A 260 -34.41 8.42 12.51
C PRO A 260 -34.39 7.13 13.33
N GLU A 261 -34.23 7.23 14.66
CA GLU A 261 -34.18 6.05 15.54
C GLU A 261 -35.46 5.20 15.47
N GLU A 262 -36.63 5.85 15.37
CA GLU A 262 -37.92 5.16 15.19
C GLU A 262 -37.96 4.25 13.95
N ASP A 263 -37.32 4.69 12.86
CA ASP A 263 -37.26 3.92 11.62
C ASP A 263 -36.23 2.79 11.70
N ARG A 264 -35.18 2.92 12.52
CA ARG A 264 -34.20 1.84 12.78
C ARG A 264 -34.81 0.69 13.58
N GLU A 265 -35.83 0.97 14.40
CA GLU A 265 -36.58 -0.07 15.10
C GLU A 265 -37.57 -0.81 14.18
N ARG A 266 -38.13 -0.09 13.20
CA ARG A 266 -39.12 -0.62 12.25
C ARG A 266 -38.51 -1.37 11.06
N TYR A 267 -37.37 -0.89 10.57
CA TYR A 267 -36.71 -1.40 9.37
C TYR A 267 -35.26 -1.79 9.64
N GLN A 268 -34.83 -2.86 8.99
CA GLN A 268 -33.44 -3.26 8.95
C GLN A 268 -32.78 -2.72 7.67
N PHE A 269 -31.83 -1.80 7.83
CA PHE A 269 -31.03 -1.26 6.74
C PHE A 269 -29.70 -2.00 6.65
N LYS A 270 -29.49 -2.77 5.57
CA LYS A 270 -28.19 -3.36 5.24
C LYS A 270 -27.58 -2.65 4.04
N THR A 271 -26.90 -1.54 4.28
CA THR A 271 -26.26 -0.74 3.23
C THR A 271 -24.74 -0.71 3.40
N ASN A 272 -24.02 -0.67 2.28
CA ASN A 272 -22.56 -0.47 2.23
C ASN A 272 -22.18 1.01 2.00
N MET A 273 -23.15 1.93 2.13
CA MET A 273 -22.92 3.36 1.95
C MET A 273 -22.11 3.97 3.08
N HIS A 274 -21.42 5.07 2.80
CA HIS A 274 -20.69 5.79 3.82
C HIS A 274 -21.65 6.65 4.65
N HIS A 275 -21.70 6.31 5.92
CA HIS A 275 -22.38 7.06 6.95
C HIS A 275 -21.51 8.23 7.43
N ILE A 276 -22.12 9.42 7.48
CA ILE A 276 -21.57 10.66 8.03
C ILE A 276 -22.41 10.97 9.26
N ALA A 277 -21.85 10.70 10.45
CA ALA A 277 -22.59 10.75 11.71
C ALA A 277 -23.27 12.12 11.91
N GLY A 278 -24.58 12.10 12.20
CA GLY A 278 -25.38 13.30 12.44
C GLY A 278 -25.80 14.08 11.18
N VAL A 279 -25.36 13.67 9.99
CA VAL A 279 -25.63 14.38 8.73
C VAL A 279 -26.38 13.51 7.73
N GLY A 280 -25.93 12.27 7.49
CA GLY A 280 -26.61 11.34 6.60
C GLY A 280 -25.66 10.40 5.84
N TYR A 281 -26.04 10.04 4.62
CA TYR A 281 -25.33 9.02 3.83
C TYR A 281 -24.95 9.51 2.44
N LYS A 282 -23.79 9.04 1.96
CA LYS A 282 -23.23 9.39 0.64
C LYS A 282 -22.38 8.24 0.05
N PRO A 283 -22.29 8.09 -1.29
CA PRO A 283 -21.35 7.15 -1.90
C PRO A 283 -19.88 7.60 -1.72
N ARG A 284 -18.97 6.63 -1.54
CA ARG A 284 -17.50 6.84 -1.49
C ARG A 284 -16.82 6.80 -2.86
N ASP A 285 -17.39 6.06 -3.80
CA ASP A 285 -16.78 5.78 -5.10
C ASP A 285 -17.76 6.16 -6.23
N PRO A 286 -17.29 6.87 -7.29
CA PRO A 286 -18.12 7.17 -8.46
C PRO A 286 -18.76 5.92 -9.10
N ASN A 287 -18.12 4.75 -9.00
CA ASN A 287 -18.71 3.53 -9.55
C ASN A 287 -19.97 3.10 -8.80
N THR A 288 -20.09 3.40 -7.50
CA THR A 288 -21.30 3.07 -6.72
C THR A 288 -22.56 3.71 -7.31
N LEU A 289 -22.49 4.95 -7.78
CA LEU A 289 -23.60 5.62 -8.46
C LEU A 289 -23.99 4.92 -9.76
N ARG A 290 -23.01 4.39 -10.51
CA ARG A 290 -23.27 3.64 -11.74
C ARG A 290 -23.92 2.29 -11.45
N GLU A 291 -23.48 1.60 -10.39
CA GLU A 291 -24.09 0.33 -9.98
C GLU A 291 -25.56 0.49 -9.54
N TRP A 292 -25.90 1.60 -8.89
CA TRP A 292 -27.29 1.90 -8.52
C TRP A 292 -28.19 1.99 -9.75
N PHE A 293 -27.82 2.76 -10.77
CA PHE A 293 -28.62 2.87 -12.01
C PHE A 293 -28.63 1.62 -12.89
N LYS A 294 -27.87 0.57 -12.53
CA LYS A 294 -27.96 -0.76 -13.15
C LYS A 294 -28.76 -1.76 -12.32
N ASN A 295 -29.14 -1.40 -11.09
CA ASN A 295 -29.76 -2.34 -10.17
C ASN A 295 -31.28 -2.42 -10.43
N VAL A 296 -31.72 -3.56 -10.97
CA VAL A 296 -33.12 -3.84 -11.33
C VAL A 296 -34.08 -3.81 -10.13
N MET A 297 -33.57 -3.81 -8.90
CA MET A 297 -34.41 -3.57 -7.71
C MET A 297 -35.18 -2.25 -7.75
N TYR A 298 -34.68 -1.23 -8.46
CA TYR A 298 -35.38 0.04 -8.54
C TYR A 298 -36.65 0.01 -9.38
N ILE A 299 -36.83 -1.00 -10.23
CA ILE A 299 -38.06 -1.26 -10.98
C ILE A 299 -38.87 -2.41 -10.37
N GLY A 300 -38.60 -2.75 -9.10
CA GLY A 300 -39.34 -3.79 -8.38
C GLY A 300 -38.93 -5.22 -8.74
N TRP A 301 -37.86 -5.41 -9.51
CA TRP A 301 -37.37 -6.74 -9.89
C TRP A 301 -36.36 -7.26 -8.87
N PHE A 302 -36.35 -8.57 -8.65
CA PHE A 302 -35.38 -9.22 -7.77
C PHE A 302 -34.68 -10.35 -8.51
N GLN A 303 -33.34 -10.35 -8.49
CA GLN A 303 -32.53 -11.38 -9.12
C GLN A 303 -31.85 -12.24 -8.04
N PRO A 304 -32.38 -13.44 -7.73
CA PRO A 304 -31.83 -14.36 -6.74
C PRO A 304 -30.41 -14.81 -7.06
N ARG A 305 -30.09 -15.00 -8.34
CA ARG A 305 -28.84 -15.57 -8.83
C ARG A 305 -28.18 -14.66 -9.86
N MET A 306 -26.91 -14.31 -9.63
CA MET A 306 -26.13 -13.53 -10.61
C MET A 306 -25.79 -14.34 -11.88
N ASP A 307 -25.79 -15.67 -11.77
CA ASP A 307 -25.42 -16.63 -12.81
C ASP A 307 -26.60 -17.17 -13.62
N ARG A 308 -27.84 -16.87 -13.24
CA ARG A 308 -29.06 -17.32 -13.93
C ARG A 308 -30.04 -16.17 -14.20
N PRO A 309 -30.82 -16.25 -15.30
CA PRO A 309 -31.76 -15.20 -15.69
C PRO A 309 -33.11 -15.27 -14.96
N ASP A 310 -33.29 -16.15 -13.96
CA ASP A 310 -34.55 -16.33 -13.21
C ASP A 310 -34.84 -15.07 -12.35
N THR A 311 -35.31 -14.02 -13.00
CA THR A 311 -35.62 -12.72 -12.40
C THR A 311 -37.08 -12.72 -11.95
N ILE A 312 -37.31 -12.43 -10.68
CA ILE A 312 -38.65 -12.28 -10.13
C ILE A 312 -39.10 -10.86 -10.43
N THR A 313 -39.97 -10.71 -11.43
CA THR A 313 -40.64 -9.45 -11.75
C THR A 313 -41.73 -9.17 -10.71
N ASP A 314 -41.99 -7.90 -10.40
CA ASP A 314 -43.03 -7.47 -9.44
C ASP A 314 -42.84 -8.05 -8.02
N HIS A 315 -41.60 -8.06 -7.55
CA HIS A 315 -41.25 -8.56 -6.20
C HIS A 315 -41.60 -7.55 -5.10
N HIS A 316 -41.47 -6.26 -5.38
CA HIS A 316 -41.72 -5.16 -4.44
C HIS A 316 -42.03 -3.88 -5.20
N ASP A 317 -42.60 -2.89 -4.51
CA ASP A 317 -42.97 -1.62 -5.13
C ASP A 317 -41.76 -0.97 -5.85
N PRO A 318 -41.91 -0.54 -7.11
CA PRO A 318 -40.84 0.12 -7.84
C PRO A 318 -40.56 1.52 -7.26
N ILE A 319 -39.30 1.92 -7.23
CA ILE A 319 -38.89 3.29 -6.87
C ILE A 319 -38.88 4.19 -8.11
N LEU A 320 -38.36 3.65 -9.22
CA LEU A 320 -38.22 4.34 -10.48
C LEU A 320 -39.24 3.79 -11.48
N ASP A 321 -39.72 4.66 -12.35
CA ASP A 321 -40.51 4.24 -13.49
C ASP A 321 -39.69 3.36 -14.43
N TYR A 322 -40.34 2.39 -15.06
CA TYR A 322 -39.68 1.42 -15.93
C TYR A 322 -38.97 2.12 -17.09
N GLU A 323 -39.62 3.09 -17.73
CA GLU A 323 -39.06 3.79 -18.90
C GLU A 323 -37.82 4.59 -18.51
N LEU A 324 -37.90 5.32 -17.39
CA LEU A 324 -36.78 6.10 -16.87
C LEU A 324 -35.57 5.22 -16.52
N PHE A 325 -35.80 4.07 -15.89
CA PHE A 325 -34.72 3.15 -15.55
C PHE A 325 -34.15 2.45 -16.78
N ALA A 326 -35.01 1.98 -17.70
CA ALA A 326 -34.60 1.32 -18.93
C ALA A 326 -33.74 2.25 -19.80
N GLU A 327 -34.10 3.53 -19.91
CA GLU A 327 -33.30 4.55 -20.61
C GLU A 327 -31.89 4.66 -20.00
N GLY A 328 -31.80 4.79 -18.67
CA GLY A 328 -30.53 4.88 -17.98
C GLY A 328 -29.68 3.63 -18.07
N TYR A 329 -30.31 2.46 -17.92
CA TYR A 329 -29.65 1.17 -18.09
C TYR A 329 -29.05 1.05 -19.49
N ALA A 330 -29.85 1.33 -20.52
CA ALA A 330 -29.47 1.36 -21.93
C ALA A 330 -28.30 2.33 -22.22
N GLU A 331 -28.34 3.55 -21.68
CA GLU A 331 -27.26 4.52 -21.84
C GLU A 331 -25.96 4.05 -21.21
N LEU A 332 -26.04 3.45 -20.01
CA LEU A 332 -24.87 3.06 -19.22
C LEU A 332 -24.23 1.75 -19.70
N THR A 333 -25.03 0.73 -20.04
CA THR A 333 -24.52 -0.60 -20.44
C THR A 333 -24.36 -0.70 -21.95
N GLY A 334 -25.18 0.01 -22.73
CA GLY A 334 -25.30 -0.19 -24.19
C GLY A 334 -26.20 -1.34 -24.60
N TYR A 335 -26.88 -1.98 -23.64
CA TYR A 335 -27.81 -3.08 -23.85
C TYR A 335 -29.18 -2.72 -23.27
N THR A 336 -30.24 -3.20 -23.89
CA THR A 336 -31.58 -3.17 -23.28
C THR A 336 -31.64 -4.13 -22.08
N LEU A 337 -32.70 -4.06 -21.28
CA LEU A 337 -32.89 -4.95 -20.13
C LEU A 337 -33.06 -6.42 -20.57
N GLU A 338 -33.52 -6.61 -21.81
CA GLU A 338 -33.70 -7.90 -22.48
C GLU A 338 -32.37 -8.44 -23.06
N GLY A 339 -31.29 -7.66 -22.98
CA GLY A 339 -29.95 -8.05 -23.43
C GLY A 339 -29.67 -7.75 -24.91
N GLU A 340 -30.54 -7.01 -25.59
CA GLU A 340 -30.32 -6.62 -26.99
C GLU A 340 -29.33 -5.45 -27.07
N PRO A 341 -28.33 -5.50 -27.96
CA PRO A 341 -27.39 -4.41 -28.13
C PRO A 341 -28.07 -3.22 -28.80
N LEU A 342 -27.87 -2.01 -28.28
CA LEU A 342 -28.36 -0.79 -28.93
C LEU A 342 -27.41 -0.36 -30.05
N GLU A 343 -27.93 -0.22 -31.27
CA GLU A 343 -27.25 0.43 -32.40
C GLU A 343 -27.12 1.93 -32.15
N LYS A 344 -26.28 2.32 -31.19
CA LYS A 344 -25.85 3.70 -31.11
C LYS A 344 -24.65 3.88 -32.01
N ASN A 345 -24.75 4.83 -32.94
CA ASN A 345 -23.62 5.61 -33.43
C ASN A 345 -23.03 6.40 -32.25
N ARG A 346 -22.45 5.67 -31.30
CA ARG A 346 -21.61 6.21 -30.25
C ARG A 346 -20.41 6.79 -30.97
N GLY A 347 -20.43 8.10 -31.20
CA GLY A 347 -19.23 8.87 -31.50
C GLY A 347 -18.17 8.49 -30.48
N VAL A 348 -17.28 7.59 -30.90
CA VAL A 348 -16.13 7.06 -30.19
C VAL A 348 -16.33 6.99 -28.66
N ILE A 349 -17.25 6.13 -28.19
CA ILE A 349 -16.93 5.46 -26.94
C ILE A 349 -15.72 4.61 -27.31
N ARG A 350 -14.53 5.03 -26.87
CA ARG A 350 -13.44 4.09 -26.70
C ARG A 350 -14.00 3.05 -25.74
N LEU A 351 -14.54 1.96 -26.30
CA LEU A 351 -14.39 0.66 -25.68
C LEU A 351 -12.92 0.68 -25.25
N LYS A 352 -12.67 0.69 -23.93
CA LYS A 352 -11.41 0.12 -23.48
C LYS A 352 -11.56 -1.32 -23.94
N GLU A 353 -11.09 -1.60 -25.15
CA GLU A 353 -10.72 -2.95 -25.54
C GLU A 353 -10.08 -3.53 -24.29
N VAL A 354 -10.60 -4.65 -23.83
CA VAL A 354 -9.84 -5.51 -22.94
C VAL A 354 -8.53 -5.71 -23.69
N ARG A 355 -7.50 -4.97 -23.27
CA ARG A 355 -6.32 -4.79 -24.08
C ARG A 355 -5.63 -6.13 -24.18
N GLU A 356 -5.70 -6.74 -25.34
CA GLU A 356 -4.92 -7.94 -25.65
C GLU A 356 -3.42 -7.60 -25.71
N ALA A 357 -3.07 -6.34 -26.02
CA ALA A 357 -1.68 -5.88 -26.08
C ALA A 357 -1.26 -5.07 -24.82
N PRO A 358 -0.14 -5.44 -24.15
CA PRO A 358 0.42 -4.66 -23.06
C PRO A 358 0.81 -3.25 -23.53
N LEU A 359 0.68 -2.27 -22.62
CA LEU A 359 1.10 -0.90 -22.89
C LEU A 359 2.61 -0.83 -23.03
N GLU A 360 3.11 -0.34 -24.17
CA GLU A 360 4.53 -0.09 -24.43
C GLU A 360 5.06 1.12 -23.62
N LEU A 361 5.15 0.97 -22.29
CA LEU A 361 5.72 1.94 -21.36
C LEU A 361 6.82 1.29 -20.51
N LEU A 362 8.08 1.62 -20.81
CA LEU A 362 9.25 0.92 -20.29
C LEU A 362 9.32 0.94 -18.76
N LEU A 363 8.85 2.02 -18.15
CA LEU A 363 8.94 2.31 -16.71
C LEU A 363 7.60 2.15 -15.99
N HIS A 364 6.61 1.51 -16.63
CA HIS A 364 5.36 1.19 -15.97
C HIS A 364 5.61 0.36 -14.70
N GLY A 365 4.93 0.72 -13.61
CA GLY A 365 5.08 0.07 -12.30
C GLY A 365 6.31 0.48 -11.47
N LYS A 366 7.31 1.14 -12.05
CA LYS A 366 8.55 1.53 -11.33
C LYS A 366 8.66 3.03 -11.06
N MET A 367 8.04 3.87 -11.89
CA MET A 367 8.15 5.32 -11.74
C MET A 367 7.31 5.86 -10.57
N LEU A 368 8.00 6.54 -9.66
CA LEU A 368 7.41 7.26 -8.54
C LEU A 368 7.14 8.72 -8.91
N ALA A 369 6.06 9.28 -8.40
CA ALA A 369 5.74 10.69 -8.59
C ALA A 369 5.59 11.39 -7.25
N LYS A 370 6.27 12.52 -7.07
CA LYS A 370 5.99 13.40 -5.94
C LYS A 370 4.68 14.12 -6.16
N SER A 371 3.87 14.15 -5.11
CA SER A 371 2.63 14.91 -5.15
C SER A 371 2.93 16.41 -5.18
N PRO A 372 2.32 17.19 -6.09
CA PRO A 372 2.40 18.64 -6.04
C PRO A 372 1.68 19.22 -4.80
N ARG A 373 0.91 18.39 -4.09
CA ARG A 373 0.24 18.74 -2.82
C ARG A 373 0.66 17.70 -1.77
N PRO A 374 1.49 18.06 -0.78
CA PRO A 374 2.06 17.11 0.18
C PRO A 374 1.02 16.24 0.91
N GLU A 375 -0.21 16.74 1.07
CA GLU A 375 -1.32 16.04 1.71
C GLU A 375 -1.99 14.94 0.86
N LEU A 376 -1.65 14.85 -0.43
CA LEU A 376 -2.27 13.90 -1.37
C LEU A 376 -1.27 12.80 -1.76
N ASN A 377 -1.76 11.57 -1.84
CA ASN A 377 -0.99 10.46 -2.40
C ASN A 377 -0.90 10.64 -3.91
N ALA A 378 0.30 10.49 -4.48
CA ALA A 378 0.54 10.59 -5.92
C ALA A 378 1.10 9.28 -6.48
N TYR A 379 0.62 8.90 -7.65
CA TYR A 379 1.05 7.70 -8.36
C TYR A 379 0.99 7.91 -9.87
N ILE A 380 1.74 7.10 -10.60
CA ILE A 380 1.74 7.10 -12.07
C ILE A 380 0.78 6.03 -12.56
N THR A 381 -0.09 6.42 -13.48
CA THR A 381 -0.96 5.52 -14.23
C THR A 381 -0.67 5.61 -15.72
N PRO A 382 -0.73 4.49 -16.45
CA PRO A 382 -0.61 4.53 -17.89
C PRO A 382 -1.94 4.96 -18.52
N ASP A 383 -1.87 5.75 -19.59
CA ASP A 383 -3.02 6.13 -20.40
C ASP A 383 -2.61 6.12 -21.88
N THR A 384 -3.60 6.23 -22.77
CA THR A 384 -3.35 6.36 -24.21
C THR A 384 -4.12 7.49 -24.82
N HIS A 385 -3.43 8.30 -25.60
CA HIS A 385 -4.05 9.38 -26.35
C HIS A 385 -3.67 9.26 -27.83
N ARG A 386 -4.68 9.12 -28.71
CA ARG A 386 -4.50 8.93 -30.16
C ARG A 386 -3.59 7.74 -30.50
N GLY A 387 -3.79 6.61 -29.82
CA GLY A 387 -3.00 5.39 -30.02
C GLY A 387 -1.60 5.39 -29.39
N LYS A 388 -1.11 6.54 -28.90
CA LYS A 388 0.21 6.64 -28.25
C LYS A 388 0.11 6.49 -26.72
N PRO A 389 1.08 5.81 -26.07
CA PRO A 389 1.10 5.62 -24.63
C PRO A 389 1.68 6.83 -23.88
N TYR A 390 1.12 7.10 -22.69
CA TYR A 390 1.51 8.22 -21.83
C TYR A 390 1.62 7.80 -20.37
N TYR A 391 2.58 8.39 -19.64
CA TYR A 391 2.60 8.38 -18.19
C TYR A 391 1.77 9.54 -17.64
N ILE A 392 0.78 9.22 -16.80
CA ILE A 392 -0.08 10.20 -16.15
C ILE A 392 0.13 10.18 -14.64
N GLY A 393 0.56 11.30 -14.08
CA GLY A 393 0.57 11.50 -12.64
C GLY A 393 -0.82 11.86 -12.13
N VAL A 394 -1.29 11.09 -11.16
CA VAL A 394 -2.59 11.25 -10.52
C VAL A 394 -2.37 11.44 -9.03
N CYS A 395 -3.05 12.42 -8.43
CA CYS A 395 -3.10 12.56 -6.99
C CYS A 395 -4.55 12.52 -6.46
N SER A 396 -4.74 11.87 -5.32
CA SER A 396 -6.01 11.83 -4.56
C SER A 396 -5.76 11.51 -3.09
N ARG A 397 -6.73 11.80 -2.21
CA ARG A 397 -6.82 11.14 -0.89
C ARG A 397 -7.43 9.76 -1.08
N ASP A 398 -7.13 8.83 -0.18
CA ASP A 398 -7.66 7.44 -0.25
C ASP A 398 -9.20 7.38 -0.16
N SER A 399 -9.83 8.45 0.36
CA SER A 399 -11.29 8.58 0.52
C SER A 399 -11.99 9.44 -0.53
N ASP A 400 -11.27 10.00 -1.52
CA ASP A 400 -11.83 11.00 -2.45
C ASP A 400 -12.40 10.39 -3.75
N MET A 401 -13.63 10.82 -4.09
CA MET A 401 -14.30 10.51 -5.37
C MET A 401 -13.61 11.15 -6.59
N ARG A 402 -12.76 12.16 -6.37
CA ARG A 402 -12.11 12.94 -7.44
C ARG A 402 -10.61 12.65 -7.48
N LYS A 403 -10.17 12.07 -8.59
CA LYS A 403 -8.75 11.95 -8.94
C LYS A 403 -8.32 13.16 -9.76
N VAL A 404 -7.23 13.81 -9.35
CA VAL A 404 -6.68 14.97 -10.08
C VAL A 404 -5.46 14.52 -10.87
N LYS A 405 -5.54 14.64 -12.21
CA LYS A 405 -4.39 14.44 -13.09
C LYS A 405 -3.51 15.70 -13.04
N PHE A 406 -2.23 15.56 -12.73
CA PHE A 406 -1.31 16.69 -12.59
C PHE A 406 -0.11 16.62 -13.55
N LEU A 407 0.22 15.44 -14.07
CA LEU A 407 1.34 15.23 -14.98
C LEU A 407 0.89 14.43 -16.21
N HIS A 408 1.44 14.77 -17.37
CA HIS A 408 1.20 14.06 -18.62
C HIS A 408 2.48 14.04 -19.45
N LEU A 409 3.04 12.85 -19.68
CA LEU A 409 4.31 12.62 -20.38
C LEU A 409 4.16 11.59 -21.47
N ALA A 410 4.65 11.91 -22.67
CA ALA A 410 4.66 10.98 -23.79
C ALA A 410 5.66 9.86 -23.49
N GLY A 411 5.18 8.61 -23.51
CA GLY A 411 5.96 7.43 -23.10
C GLY A 411 7.19 7.22 -23.98
N ASP A 412 7.00 7.27 -25.29
CA ASP A 412 8.05 7.14 -26.32
C ASP A 412 9.19 8.15 -26.12
N GLN A 413 8.84 9.42 -25.92
CA GLN A 413 9.81 10.50 -25.75
C GLN A 413 10.55 10.43 -24.41
N PHE A 414 9.83 10.08 -23.34
CA PHE A 414 10.40 9.97 -22.00
C PHE A 414 11.31 8.73 -21.90
N ASP A 415 10.86 7.57 -22.39
CA ASP A 415 11.66 6.34 -22.36
C ASP A 415 12.94 6.50 -23.20
N ALA A 416 12.86 7.17 -24.36
CA ALA A 416 14.04 7.49 -25.19
C ALA A 416 15.07 8.36 -24.46
N LEU A 417 14.64 9.24 -23.56
CA LEU A 417 15.52 10.10 -22.75
C LEU A 417 16.36 9.26 -21.78
N ILE A 418 15.72 8.29 -21.12
CA ILE A 418 16.37 7.39 -20.16
C ILE A 418 17.31 6.42 -20.89
N ILE A 419 16.87 5.87 -22.01
CA ILE A 419 17.70 5.02 -22.89
C ILE A 419 18.95 5.80 -23.36
N LYS A 420 18.77 7.05 -23.81
CA LYS A 420 19.89 7.89 -24.25
C LYS A 420 20.86 8.17 -23.09
N ARG A 421 20.36 8.35 -21.87
CA ARG A 421 21.22 8.53 -20.68
C ARG A 421 22.02 7.26 -20.37
N LEU A 422 21.38 6.09 -20.39
CA LEU A 422 22.06 4.80 -20.16
C LEU A 422 23.18 4.57 -21.19
N LYS A 423 22.91 4.80 -22.48
CA LYS A 423 23.92 4.70 -23.55
C LYS A 423 25.10 5.67 -23.34
N ALA A 424 24.83 6.88 -22.85
CA ALA A 424 25.89 7.83 -22.55
C ALA A 424 26.77 7.36 -21.36
N LEU A 425 26.16 6.73 -20.35
CA LEU A 425 26.89 6.12 -19.22
C LEU A 425 27.73 4.93 -19.68
N GLU A 426 27.18 4.05 -20.53
CA GLU A 426 27.88 2.93 -21.15
C GLU A 426 29.08 3.40 -21.99
N SER A 427 28.90 4.45 -22.80
CA SER A 427 29.99 5.02 -23.61
C SER A 427 31.10 5.64 -22.77
N ALA A 428 30.80 6.09 -21.56
CA ALA A 428 31.78 6.68 -20.64
C ALA A 428 32.56 5.62 -19.84
N ASP A 429 32.00 4.43 -19.63
CA ASP A 429 32.63 3.33 -18.90
C ASP A 429 32.50 2.00 -19.69
N GLY A 430 33.53 1.68 -20.48
CA GLY A 430 33.55 0.46 -21.29
C GLY A 430 33.51 -0.86 -20.51
N ASN A 431 33.64 -0.83 -19.18
CA ASN A 431 33.56 -2.02 -18.32
C ASN A 431 32.22 -2.13 -17.57
N ILE A 432 31.23 -1.27 -17.89
CA ILE A 432 29.95 -1.23 -17.18
C ILE A 432 29.22 -2.59 -17.21
N GLN A 433 29.28 -3.30 -18.34
CA GLN A 433 28.64 -4.61 -18.52
C GLN A 433 29.15 -5.65 -17.52
N ASP A 434 30.47 -5.71 -17.32
CA ASP A 434 31.10 -6.72 -16.46
C ASP A 434 30.90 -6.35 -14.98
N LYS A 435 30.93 -5.06 -14.65
CA LYS A 435 30.62 -4.57 -13.30
C LYS A 435 29.17 -4.89 -12.92
N VAL A 436 28.22 -4.64 -13.82
CA VAL A 436 26.80 -4.95 -13.59
C VAL A 436 26.61 -6.44 -13.42
N LYS A 437 27.22 -7.27 -14.27
CA LYS A 437 27.16 -8.73 -14.13
C LYS A 437 27.67 -9.20 -12.76
N VAL A 438 28.88 -8.78 -12.37
CA VAL A 438 29.48 -9.16 -11.09
C VAL A 438 28.63 -8.68 -9.91
N ALA A 439 28.11 -7.45 -9.97
CA ALA A 439 27.26 -6.92 -8.91
C ALA A 439 25.96 -7.70 -8.78
N LEU A 440 25.30 -8.04 -9.90
CA LEU A 440 24.07 -8.82 -9.89
C LEU A 440 24.31 -10.27 -9.43
N GLU A 441 25.42 -10.89 -9.83
CA GLU A 441 25.81 -12.23 -9.34
C GLU A 441 26.06 -12.24 -7.82
N GLN A 442 26.74 -11.21 -7.30
CA GLN A 442 26.96 -11.05 -5.86
C GLN A 442 25.65 -10.83 -5.11
N VAL A 443 24.79 -9.97 -5.64
CA VAL A 443 23.47 -9.67 -5.08
C VAL A 443 22.59 -10.93 -5.12
N TYR A 444 22.62 -11.70 -6.21
CA TYR A 444 21.91 -12.98 -6.33
C TYR A 444 22.42 -14.03 -5.33
N ALA A 445 23.74 -14.17 -5.19
CA ALA A 445 24.34 -15.07 -4.21
C ALA A 445 23.97 -14.67 -2.78
N GLN A 446 24.10 -13.38 -2.45
CA GLN A 446 23.72 -12.83 -1.15
C GLN A 446 22.21 -12.93 -0.90
N HIS A 447 21.37 -12.79 -1.93
CA HIS A 447 19.93 -12.96 -1.80
C HIS A 447 19.55 -14.42 -1.61
N THR A 448 20.24 -15.37 -2.23
CA THR A 448 20.03 -16.79 -1.99
C THR A 448 20.35 -17.12 -0.52
N GLU A 449 21.48 -16.63 0.00
CA GLU A 449 21.85 -16.77 1.41
C GLU A 449 20.85 -16.06 2.36
N ASN A 450 20.47 -14.83 2.03
CA ASN A 450 19.49 -14.06 2.81
C ASN A 450 18.09 -14.68 2.75
N PHE A 451 17.69 -15.30 1.64
CA PHE A 451 16.39 -15.95 1.49
C PHE A 451 16.32 -17.18 2.39
N VAL A 452 17.40 -17.97 2.45
CA VAL A 452 17.56 -19.06 3.42
C VAL A 452 17.52 -18.52 4.85
N SER A 453 18.28 -17.45 5.15
CA SER A 453 18.30 -16.83 6.47
C SER A 453 16.95 -16.23 6.91
N ILE A 454 16.22 -15.57 6.01
CA ILE A 454 14.87 -15.04 6.29
C ILE A 454 13.91 -16.20 6.58
N HIS A 455 14.05 -17.32 5.88
CA HIS A 455 13.23 -18.49 6.16
C HIS A 455 13.50 -19.03 7.57
N GLU A 456 14.77 -19.14 7.98
CA GLU A 456 15.17 -19.52 9.33
C GLU A 456 14.68 -18.53 10.39
N GLN A 457 14.77 -17.22 10.12
CA GLN A 457 14.26 -16.17 11.02
C GLN A 457 12.74 -16.21 11.18
N LEU A 458 12.00 -16.51 10.10
CA LEU A 458 10.55 -16.70 10.17
C LEU A 458 10.18 -17.93 10.99
N GLU A 459 10.94 -19.02 10.87
CA GLU A 459 10.75 -20.21 11.72
C GLU A 459 11.03 -19.90 13.20
N GLU A 460 12.08 -19.15 13.50
CA GLU A 460 12.43 -18.75 14.88
C GLU A 460 11.41 -17.77 15.49
N LEU A 461 10.92 -16.79 14.72
CA LEU A 461 9.84 -15.90 15.17
C LEU A 461 8.54 -16.67 15.42
N THR A 462 8.27 -17.70 14.61
CA THR A 462 7.12 -18.59 14.84
C THR A 462 7.27 -19.32 16.18
N ARG A 463 8.49 -19.78 16.53
CA ARG A 463 8.77 -20.37 17.85
C ARG A 463 8.60 -19.37 18.98
N GLN A 464 9.10 -18.14 18.83
CA GLN A 464 8.97 -17.07 19.83
C GLN A 464 7.51 -16.66 20.07
N LEU A 465 6.71 -16.55 19.01
CA LEU A 465 5.27 -16.29 19.13
C LEU A 465 4.54 -17.42 19.89
N VAL A 466 4.91 -18.68 19.64
CA VAL A 466 4.39 -19.83 20.38
C VAL A 466 4.84 -19.78 21.85
N GLU A 467 6.07 -19.37 22.14
CA GLU A 467 6.58 -19.29 23.51
C GLU A 467 5.98 -18.11 24.29
N ASN A 468 5.82 -16.95 23.66
CA ASN A 468 5.11 -15.80 24.23
C ASN A 468 3.64 -16.17 24.52
N ALA A 469 2.96 -16.86 23.59
CA ALA A 469 1.61 -17.38 23.84
C ALA A 469 1.58 -18.32 25.08
N LYS A 470 2.57 -19.21 25.23
CA LYS A 470 2.70 -20.07 26.42
C LYS A 470 2.93 -19.29 27.71
N LYS A 471 3.71 -18.19 27.67
CA LYS A 471 3.95 -17.32 28.83
C LYS A 471 2.69 -16.56 29.22
N ARG A 472 1.99 -15.96 28.25
CA ARG A 472 0.70 -15.28 28.47
C ARG A 472 -0.36 -16.17 29.06
N MET A 473 -0.43 -17.42 28.60
CA MET A 473 -1.36 -18.41 29.15
C MET A 473 -1.07 -18.78 30.61
N LYS A 474 0.14 -18.52 31.12
CA LYS A 474 0.54 -18.77 32.51
C LYS A 474 0.45 -17.53 33.40
N THR A 475 0.32 -16.35 32.83
CA THR A 475 0.28 -15.07 33.54
C THR A 475 -1.16 -14.58 33.63
N SER A 476 -1.58 -14.10 34.80
CA SER A 476 -2.94 -13.55 34.98
C SER A 476 -3.09 -12.23 34.23
N VAL A 477 -4.28 -11.91 33.72
CA VAL A 477 -4.56 -10.68 32.95
C VAL A 477 -4.38 -9.42 33.79
N ASP A 478 -4.55 -9.51 35.10
CA ASP A 478 -4.37 -8.39 36.04
C ASP A 478 -2.88 -8.16 36.43
N ASP A 479 -1.97 -9.04 36.01
CA ASP A 479 -0.53 -8.92 36.27
C ASP A 479 0.11 -7.98 35.22
N PRO A 480 0.88 -6.95 35.63
CA PRO A 480 1.60 -6.08 34.69
C PRO A 480 2.46 -6.81 33.65
N MET A 481 2.90 -8.03 33.97
CA MET A 481 3.66 -8.89 33.05
C MET A 481 2.81 -9.35 31.85
N TYR A 482 1.49 -9.45 31.98
CA TYR A 482 0.60 -9.84 30.88
C TYR A 482 0.55 -8.76 29.80
N ASP A 483 0.45 -7.49 30.20
CA ASP A 483 0.49 -6.36 29.28
C ASP A 483 1.83 -6.30 28.53
N MET A 484 2.95 -6.55 29.22
CA MET A 484 4.28 -6.64 28.59
C MET A 484 4.37 -7.76 27.54
N LEU A 485 3.75 -8.91 27.81
CA LEU A 485 3.73 -10.02 26.86
C LEU A 485 2.76 -9.79 25.70
N GLU A 486 1.67 -9.03 25.91
CA GLU A 486 0.76 -8.56 24.86
C GLU A 486 1.49 -7.60 23.90
N GLU A 487 2.29 -6.68 24.43
CA GLU A 487 3.18 -5.80 23.66
C GLU A 487 4.24 -6.59 22.88
N GLU A 488 4.94 -7.53 23.52
CA GLU A 488 5.95 -8.39 22.87
C GLU A 488 5.34 -9.19 21.71
N LYS A 489 4.11 -9.70 21.85
CA LYS A 489 3.39 -10.39 20.76
C LYS A 489 3.14 -9.45 19.57
N VAL A 490 2.70 -8.22 19.83
CA VAL A 490 2.47 -7.23 18.77
C VAL A 490 3.77 -6.92 18.03
N GLU A 491 4.88 -6.74 18.76
CA GLU A 491 6.20 -6.56 18.15
C GLU A 491 6.62 -7.76 17.29
N LEU A 492 6.47 -8.99 17.79
CA LEU A 492 6.85 -10.20 17.07
C LEU A 492 6.01 -10.37 15.78
N MET A 493 4.70 -10.07 15.81
CA MET A 493 3.85 -10.10 14.62
C MET A 493 4.21 -8.99 13.61
N GLN A 494 4.60 -7.81 14.07
CA GLN A 494 5.10 -6.75 13.19
C GLN A 494 6.41 -7.16 12.53
N LYS A 495 7.34 -7.78 13.27
CA LYS A 495 8.60 -8.33 12.73
C LYS A 495 8.33 -9.44 11.70
N GLN A 496 7.40 -10.35 11.98
CA GLN A 496 7.00 -11.40 11.05
C GLN A 496 6.45 -10.81 9.74
N LYS A 497 5.50 -9.88 9.82
CA LYS A 497 4.90 -9.23 8.65
C LYS A 497 5.94 -8.45 7.83
N ALA A 498 6.90 -7.81 8.50
CA ALA A 498 8.00 -7.12 7.83
C ALA A 498 8.93 -8.08 7.08
N LEU A 499 9.24 -9.24 7.67
CA LEU A 499 10.05 -10.28 7.03
C LEU A 499 9.32 -10.99 5.88
N GLU A 500 8.00 -11.22 6.00
CA GLU A 500 7.18 -11.76 4.93
C GLU A 500 7.10 -10.80 3.74
N ALA A 501 6.92 -9.50 3.99
CA ALA A 501 6.98 -8.48 2.93
C ALA A 501 8.37 -8.42 2.28
N LYS A 502 9.44 -8.57 3.07
CA LYS A 502 10.81 -8.65 2.55
C LYS A 502 11.04 -9.90 1.70
N LYS A 503 10.49 -11.05 2.10
CA LYS A 503 10.50 -12.30 1.32
C LYS A 503 9.78 -12.13 -0.02
N GLU A 504 8.62 -11.47 -0.03
CA GLU A 504 7.84 -11.22 -1.24
C GLU A 504 8.57 -10.25 -2.18
N GLN A 505 9.29 -9.25 -1.64
CA GLN A 505 10.19 -8.39 -2.42
C GLN A 505 11.38 -9.16 -3.03
N LEU A 506 11.93 -10.14 -2.29
CA LEU A 506 13.07 -10.95 -2.73
C LEU A 506 12.69 -12.03 -3.77
N GLY A 507 11.45 -12.50 -3.77
CA GLY A 507 10.93 -13.47 -4.75
C GLY A 507 10.82 -12.92 -6.18
N VAL A 508 11.17 -11.65 -6.40
CA VAL A 508 11.15 -10.97 -7.70
C VAL A 508 12.51 -11.02 -8.41
N MET A 509 13.59 -11.49 -7.79
CA MET A 509 14.95 -11.33 -8.34
C MET A 509 15.48 -12.52 -9.16
N ASP A 510 15.45 -12.27 -10.47
CA ASP A 510 16.32 -12.59 -11.60
C ASP A 510 17.08 -13.92 -11.62
N SER A 511 16.60 -14.82 -12.49
CA SER A 511 17.29 -16.05 -12.86
C SER A 511 18.67 -15.76 -13.47
N SER A 512 19.57 -16.75 -13.42
CA SER A 512 20.88 -16.69 -14.09
C SER A 512 20.77 -16.25 -15.58
N GLU A 513 19.65 -16.56 -16.23
CA GLU A 513 19.36 -16.16 -17.61
C GLU A 513 19.15 -14.64 -17.77
N GLU A 514 18.60 -13.97 -16.77
CA GLU A 514 18.34 -12.52 -16.82
C GLU A 514 19.63 -11.70 -16.60
N ILE A 515 20.57 -12.20 -15.78
CA ILE A 515 21.91 -11.61 -15.62
C ILE A 515 22.68 -11.70 -16.96
N GLU A 516 22.64 -12.85 -17.63
CA GLU A 516 23.27 -13.01 -18.95
C GLU A 516 22.61 -12.12 -20.01
N LEU A 517 21.28 -11.98 -19.96
CA LEU A 517 20.53 -11.11 -20.87
C LEU A 517 20.94 -9.64 -20.71
N LEU A 518 21.12 -9.16 -19.47
CA LEU A 518 21.57 -7.80 -19.18
C LEU A 518 23.03 -7.55 -19.59
N HIS A 519 23.92 -8.53 -19.38
CA HIS A 519 25.31 -8.46 -19.82
C HIS A 519 25.40 -8.28 -21.34
N ASN A 520 24.61 -9.05 -22.09
CA ASN A 520 24.54 -8.93 -23.56
C ASN A 520 23.97 -7.58 -24.03
N LEU A 521 23.02 -7.01 -23.28
CA LEU A 521 22.37 -5.73 -23.61
C LEU A 521 23.33 -4.55 -23.46
N LEU A 522 24.09 -4.48 -22.37
CA LEU A 522 25.04 -3.38 -22.08
C LEU A 522 26.36 -3.45 -22.88
N GLY A 523 26.54 -4.47 -23.73
CA GLY A 523 27.69 -4.60 -24.63
C GLY A 523 27.36 -4.46 -26.13
N ASN A 524 26.07 -4.59 -26.50
CA ASN A 524 25.61 -4.53 -27.89
C ASN A 524 24.20 -3.90 -27.98
N PHE A 525 23.98 -2.79 -27.27
CA PHE A 525 22.66 -2.19 -27.09
C PHE A 525 21.86 -2.08 -28.39
N ASP A 526 22.43 -1.47 -29.45
CA ASP A 526 21.71 -1.23 -30.70
C ASP A 526 21.32 -2.50 -31.47
N LYS A 527 22.13 -3.56 -31.39
CA LYS A 527 21.86 -4.83 -32.08
C LYS A 527 20.81 -5.65 -31.32
N VAL A 528 20.89 -5.64 -30.00
CA VAL A 528 20.06 -6.49 -29.12
C VAL A 528 18.71 -5.85 -28.84
N TRP A 529 18.66 -4.52 -28.69
CA TRP A 529 17.45 -3.76 -28.37
C TRP A 529 16.35 -3.89 -29.42
N ALA A 530 16.70 -3.96 -30.71
CA ALA A 530 15.69 -4.10 -31.78
C ALA A 530 14.97 -5.46 -31.72
N SER A 531 15.68 -6.53 -31.36
CA SER A 531 15.15 -7.91 -31.34
C SER A 531 14.40 -8.30 -30.07
N PHE A 532 14.47 -7.50 -29.00
CA PHE A 532 13.90 -7.87 -27.71
C PHE A 532 12.37 -7.65 -27.64
N PRO A 533 11.60 -8.64 -27.16
CA PRO A 533 10.22 -8.45 -26.73
C PRO A 533 10.11 -7.33 -25.70
N PHE A 534 8.97 -6.64 -25.69
CA PHE A 534 8.76 -5.47 -24.85
C PHE A 534 8.85 -5.82 -23.35
N GLU A 535 8.33 -6.98 -22.93
CA GLU A 535 8.38 -7.42 -21.54
C GLU A 535 9.83 -7.55 -21.05
N LYS A 536 10.72 -8.08 -21.89
CA LYS A 536 12.16 -8.22 -21.56
C LYS A 536 12.85 -6.86 -21.45
N LYS A 537 12.48 -5.90 -22.31
CA LYS A 537 13.00 -4.52 -22.24
C LYS A 537 12.60 -3.84 -20.93
N GLN A 538 11.32 -3.95 -20.58
CA GLN A 538 10.77 -3.41 -19.35
C GLN A 538 11.45 -4.02 -18.11
N ARG A 539 11.55 -5.35 -18.06
CA ARG A 539 12.24 -6.05 -16.97
C ARG A 539 13.69 -5.62 -16.82
N ALA A 540 14.43 -5.51 -17.94
CA ALA A 540 15.81 -5.05 -17.91
C ALA A 540 15.96 -3.66 -17.24
N PHE A 541 15.10 -2.71 -17.58
CA PHE A 541 15.14 -1.38 -16.97
C PHE A 541 14.69 -1.39 -15.50
N HIS A 542 13.79 -2.29 -15.10
CA HIS A 542 13.42 -2.46 -13.69
C HIS A 542 14.56 -2.97 -12.82
N ILE A 543 15.49 -3.73 -13.39
CA ILE A 543 16.68 -4.27 -12.71
C ILE A 543 17.79 -3.21 -12.66
N LEU A 544 18.05 -2.54 -13.79
CA LEU A 544 19.11 -1.53 -13.89
C LEU A 544 18.82 -0.26 -13.07
N ILE A 545 17.55 -0.01 -12.73
CA ILE A 545 17.11 1.16 -11.98
C ILE A 545 16.59 0.72 -10.61
N ASN A 546 17.28 1.13 -9.55
CA ASN A 546 16.84 0.91 -8.18
C ASN A 546 15.57 1.72 -7.89
N ARG A 547 15.61 3.02 -8.20
CA ARG A 547 14.51 3.96 -7.98
C ARG A 547 14.50 5.03 -9.06
N ILE A 548 13.32 5.40 -9.54
CA ILE A 548 13.14 6.52 -10.46
C ILE A 548 11.96 7.37 -10.02
N GLU A 549 12.22 8.65 -9.86
CA GLU A 549 11.29 9.60 -9.27
C GLU A 549 11.18 10.86 -10.11
N ILE A 550 9.93 11.32 -10.28
CA ILE A 550 9.65 12.55 -11.00
C ILE A 550 8.87 13.54 -10.12
N GLU A 551 9.28 14.80 -10.20
CA GLU A 551 8.73 15.92 -9.43
C GLU A 551 8.46 17.10 -10.37
N ILE A 552 7.32 17.76 -10.20
CA ILE A 552 7.03 19.02 -10.89
C ILE A 552 7.69 20.15 -10.11
N VAL A 553 8.64 20.84 -10.74
CA VAL A 553 9.35 21.98 -10.15
C VAL A 553 8.66 23.28 -10.55
N SER A 554 8.29 23.43 -11.81
CA SER A 554 7.61 24.62 -12.33
C SER A 554 6.61 24.24 -13.43
N THR A 555 6.07 25.26 -14.13
CA THR A 555 5.16 25.02 -15.26
C THR A 555 5.76 24.19 -16.39
N HIS A 556 7.08 24.29 -16.61
CA HIS A 556 7.81 23.57 -17.65
C HIS A 556 8.88 22.62 -17.12
N TRP A 557 9.46 22.88 -15.94
CA TRP A 557 10.52 22.05 -15.36
C TRP A 557 9.97 20.87 -14.58
N LEU A 558 10.48 19.70 -14.94
CA LEU A 558 10.34 18.47 -14.17
C LEU A 558 11.71 18.08 -13.64
N ARG A 559 11.81 17.75 -12.36
CA ARG A 559 13.01 17.15 -11.80
C ARG A 559 12.87 15.63 -11.87
N LEU A 560 13.79 15.01 -12.59
CA LEU A 560 13.95 13.58 -12.66
C LEU A 560 15.13 13.19 -11.78
N THR A 561 14.92 12.23 -10.90
CA THR A 561 15.97 11.61 -10.07
C THR A 561 15.99 10.13 -10.37
N ILE A 562 17.10 9.64 -10.90
CA ILE A 562 17.33 8.21 -11.16
C ILE A 562 18.41 7.73 -10.20
N ASP A 563 18.07 6.71 -9.44
CA ASP A 563 18.99 5.89 -8.69
C ASP A 563 19.22 4.63 -9.52
N TRP A 564 20.34 4.60 -10.24
CA TRP A 564 20.75 3.45 -11.03
C TRP A 564 21.32 2.37 -10.09
N LEU A 565 21.50 1.16 -10.61
CA LEU A 565 22.33 0.18 -9.94
C LEU A 565 23.74 0.79 -9.71
N ASP A 566 24.31 0.60 -8.52
CA ASP A 566 25.60 1.21 -8.14
C ASP A 566 26.73 0.89 -9.13
N ALA A 567 26.67 -0.29 -9.74
CA ALA A 567 27.60 -0.73 -10.77
C ALA A 567 27.57 0.12 -12.06
N ILE A 568 26.44 0.77 -12.34
CA ILE A 568 26.23 1.70 -13.46
C ILE A 568 26.62 3.11 -13.03
N CYS A 569 26.02 3.57 -11.93
CA CYS A 569 26.24 4.91 -11.40
C CYS A 569 26.02 4.88 -9.88
N PRO A 570 27.09 4.95 -9.05
CA PRO A 570 27.01 4.85 -7.59
C PRO A 570 26.46 6.12 -6.91
N ARG A 571 25.85 7.02 -7.69
CA ARG A 571 25.34 8.31 -7.26
C ARG A 571 24.00 8.56 -7.92
N LEU A 572 23.18 9.38 -7.25
CA LEU A 572 21.92 9.85 -7.82
C LEU A 572 22.18 10.66 -9.09
N ASP A 573 21.51 10.27 -10.16
CA ASP A 573 21.56 10.93 -11.46
C ASP A 573 20.34 11.87 -11.59
N ILE A 574 20.60 13.17 -11.61
CA ILE A 574 19.56 14.19 -11.53
C ILE A 574 19.50 14.99 -12.84
N ALA A 575 18.32 15.07 -13.42
CA ALA A 575 18.01 15.91 -14.57
C ALA A 575 16.87 16.89 -14.30
N TYR A 576 17.00 18.09 -14.85
CA TYR A 576 15.88 19.01 -15.07
C TYR A 576 15.39 18.87 -16.51
N ILE A 577 14.18 18.38 -16.69
CA ILE A 577 13.56 18.18 -18.00
C ILE A 577 12.66 19.36 -18.30
N TRP A 578 12.95 20.05 -19.40
CA TRP A 578 12.09 21.07 -19.99
C TRP A 578 11.06 20.41 -20.89
N LYS A 579 9.78 20.69 -20.65
CA LYS A 579 8.67 20.23 -21.50
C LYS A 579 8.18 21.37 -22.40
N SER A 580 8.03 21.15 -23.71
CA SER A 580 7.39 22.11 -24.60
C SER A 580 5.89 22.18 -24.36
N GLY A 581 5.39 23.39 -24.10
CA GLY A 581 4.01 23.62 -23.71
C GLY A 581 3.81 23.43 -22.21
N ALA A 582 3.66 24.54 -21.50
CA ALA A 582 3.29 24.57 -20.09
C ALA A 582 2.12 23.61 -19.84
N ASN A 583 2.07 23.03 -18.64
CA ASN A 583 0.80 22.47 -18.15
C ASN A 583 -0.29 23.53 -18.37
N ARG A 584 -1.47 23.14 -18.89
CA ARG A 584 -2.60 24.06 -19.08
C ARG A 584 -2.93 24.70 -17.73
N THR A 585 -2.35 25.85 -17.46
CA THR A 585 -2.84 26.78 -16.45
C THR A 585 -4.21 27.16 -16.96
N GLY A 586 -5.26 26.87 -16.18
CA GLY A 586 -6.65 26.97 -16.63
C GLY A 586 -7.04 28.36 -17.13
N ALA A 587 -8.34 28.66 -17.23
CA ALA A 587 -8.78 30.02 -17.57
C ALA A 587 -8.11 31.07 -16.65
N PHE A 588 -7.89 32.28 -17.17
CA PHE A 588 -7.46 33.40 -16.33
C PHE A 588 -8.54 33.69 -15.29
N THR A 589 -8.10 33.97 -14.07
CA THR A 589 -8.98 34.38 -12.97
C THR A 589 -9.29 35.87 -13.07
N GLU A 590 -10.38 36.31 -12.44
CA GLU A 590 -10.75 37.75 -12.41
C GLU A 590 -9.64 38.62 -11.79
N GLU A 591 -8.91 38.09 -10.80
CA GLU A 591 -7.74 38.75 -10.21
C GLU A 591 -6.59 38.92 -11.21
N GLU A 592 -6.27 37.87 -11.98
CA GLU A 592 -5.25 37.93 -13.03
C GLU A 592 -5.66 38.91 -14.14
N ASP A 593 -6.93 38.93 -14.54
CA ASP A 593 -7.48 39.91 -15.50
C ASP A 593 -7.32 41.34 -14.99
N HIS A 594 -7.62 41.59 -13.71
CA HIS A 594 -7.45 42.90 -13.08
C HIS A 594 -5.98 43.35 -13.09
N ILE A 595 -5.04 42.44 -12.77
CA ILE A 595 -3.60 42.70 -12.84
C ILE A 595 -3.19 43.09 -14.26
N ILE A 596 -3.67 42.38 -15.28
CA ILE A 596 -3.38 42.71 -16.68
C ILE A 596 -3.93 44.10 -17.04
N ARG A 597 -5.19 44.40 -16.69
CA ARG A 597 -5.78 45.71 -16.99
C ARG A 597 -5.02 46.88 -16.36
N HIS A 598 -4.54 46.70 -15.14
CA HIS A 598 -3.90 47.78 -14.38
C HIS A 598 -2.42 47.96 -14.75
N TYR A 599 -1.67 46.87 -14.91
CA TYR A 599 -0.20 46.93 -15.04
C TYR A 599 0.32 46.67 -16.45
N TYR A 600 -0.48 46.12 -17.38
CA TYR A 600 0.05 45.70 -18.69
C TYR A 600 0.54 46.87 -19.57
N TYR A 601 -0.06 48.05 -19.40
CA TYR A 601 0.23 49.23 -20.23
C TYR A 601 1.69 49.70 -20.10
N ASP A 602 2.20 49.83 -18.87
CA ASP A 602 3.50 50.46 -18.57
C ASP A 602 4.51 49.52 -17.90
N ALA A 603 4.07 48.45 -17.23
CA ALA A 603 4.99 47.61 -16.47
C ALA A 603 6.00 46.86 -17.36
N PRO A 604 7.27 46.77 -16.92
CA PRO A 604 8.29 45.92 -17.53
C PRO A 604 7.84 44.45 -17.61
N LYS A 605 8.31 43.74 -18.64
CA LYS A 605 7.99 42.31 -18.87
C LYS A 605 8.25 41.44 -17.63
N MET A 606 9.36 41.66 -16.93
CA MET A 606 9.73 40.84 -15.77
C MET A 606 8.84 41.10 -14.56
N GLU A 607 8.43 42.35 -14.33
CA GLU A 607 7.51 42.69 -13.23
C GLU A 607 6.13 42.07 -13.44
N LEU A 608 5.61 42.09 -14.68
CA LEU A 608 4.37 41.39 -15.02
C LEU A 608 4.47 39.87 -14.82
N LEU A 609 5.60 39.27 -15.18
CA LEU A 609 5.83 37.85 -14.94
C LEU A 609 5.90 37.54 -13.43
N LYS A 610 6.49 38.43 -12.60
CA LYS A 610 6.47 38.29 -11.14
C LYS A 610 5.06 38.33 -10.56
N LEU A 611 4.20 39.23 -11.07
CA LEU A 611 2.80 39.34 -10.66
C LEU A 611 1.94 38.15 -11.12
N LEU A 612 2.30 37.52 -12.25
CA LEU A 612 1.58 36.38 -12.83
C LEU A 612 2.52 35.17 -12.97
N PRO A 613 2.99 34.57 -11.85
CA PRO A 613 4.18 33.72 -11.85
C PRO A 613 4.02 32.39 -12.60
N LYS A 614 2.77 31.93 -12.77
CA LYS A 614 2.44 30.69 -13.48
C LYS A 614 2.08 30.93 -14.96
N ARG A 615 2.03 32.19 -15.42
CA ARG A 615 1.65 32.55 -16.79
C ARG A 615 2.91 32.87 -17.60
N SER A 616 2.96 32.40 -18.84
CA SER A 616 4.01 32.76 -19.78
C SER A 616 3.72 34.10 -20.44
N TRP A 617 4.74 34.73 -21.01
CA TRP A 617 4.56 36.01 -21.70
C TRP A 617 3.62 35.90 -22.92
N VAL A 618 3.66 34.76 -23.63
CA VAL A 618 2.72 34.48 -24.73
C VAL A 618 1.28 34.42 -24.22
N SER A 619 1.05 33.78 -23.07
CA SER A 619 -0.28 33.67 -22.47
C SER A 619 -0.82 35.03 -22.02
N ILE A 620 0.02 35.85 -21.38
CA ILE A 620 -0.37 37.20 -20.92
C ILE A 620 -0.71 38.09 -22.11
N ARG A 621 0.06 38.03 -23.20
CA ARG A 621 -0.22 38.81 -24.41
C ARG A 621 -1.56 38.44 -25.04
N GLY A 622 -1.83 37.14 -25.20
CA GLY A 622 -3.11 36.68 -25.73
C GLY A 622 -4.29 37.10 -24.87
N GLU A 623 -4.11 37.12 -23.55
CA GLU A 623 -5.14 37.59 -22.62
C GLU A 623 -5.34 39.11 -22.68
N ALA A 624 -4.27 39.88 -22.78
CA ALA A 624 -4.34 41.32 -22.96
C ALA A 624 -5.04 41.71 -24.27
N GLU A 625 -4.82 40.95 -25.35
CA GLU A 625 -5.53 41.09 -26.62
C GLU A 625 -7.05 40.83 -26.44
N ARG A 626 -7.42 39.78 -25.70
CA ARG A 626 -8.83 39.49 -25.35
C ARG A 626 -9.46 40.61 -24.52
N LEU A 627 -8.69 41.22 -23.62
CA LEU A 627 -9.12 42.33 -22.77
C LEU A 627 -9.03 43.70 -23.46
N GLU A 628 -8.60 43.75 -24.73
CA GLU A 628 -8.42 44.96 -25.53
C GLU A 628 -7.43 45.98 -24.91
N VAL A 629 -6.44 45.50 -24.16
CA VAL A 629 -5.42 46.34 -23.51
C VAL A 629 -4.12 46.33 -24.33
N SER A 630 -3.63 47.51 -24.69
CA SER A 630 -2.39 47.67 -25.46
C SER A 630 -1.21 48.09 -24.58
N ARG A 631 0.01 47.87 -25.08
CA ARG A 631 1.25 48.23 -24.37
C ARG A 631 1.74 49.62 -24.80
N LYS A 632 2.34 50.38 -23.88
CA LYS A 632 2.94 51.68 -24.17
C LYS A 632 4.02 51.55 -25.26
N PRO A 633 3.93 52.33 -26.36
CA PRO A 633 4.98 52.37 -27.37
C PRO A 633 6.32 52.83 -26.79
N GLY A 634 7.42 52.20 -27.20
CA GLY A 634 8.77 52.64 -26.83
C GLY A 634 9.29 52.19 -25.45
N LEU A 635 8.62 51.24 -24.78
CA LEU A 635 9.15 50.61 -23.57
C LEU A 635 10.52 49.94 -23.83
N PRO A 636 11.48 50.02 -22.89
CA PRO A 636 12.79 49.41 -23.05
C PRO A 636 12.65 47.90 -23.16
N LEU A 637 12.99 47.36 -24.34
CA LEU A 637 13.11 45.92 -24.54
C LEU A 637 14.47 45.47 -24.00
N PRO A 638 14.55 44.41 -23.19
CA PRO A 638 15.83 43.84 -22.83
C PRO A 638 16.59 43.50 -24.12
N GLY A 639 17.86 43.90 -24.21
CA GLY A 639 18.68 43.64 -25.41
C GLY A 639 18.59 42.16 -25.83
N ARG A 640 18.60 41.87 -27.15
CA ARG A 640 18.34 40.53 -27.71
C ARG A 640 19.06 39.38 -27.00
N ASN A 641 20.27 39.61 -26.49
CA ASN A 641 21.09 38.58 -25.81
C ASN A 641 20.74 38.37 -24.32
N ARG A 642 19.98 39.28 -23.68
CA ARG A 642 19.60 39.19 -22.25
C ARG A 642 18.13 38.79 -22.01
N ALA A 643 17.34 38.63 -23.06
CA ALA A 643 15.91 38.36 -22.96
C ALA A 643 15.61 36.88 -22.61
N LEU A 644 14.74 36.67 -21.62
CA LEU A 644 14.10 35.38 -21.37
C LEU A 644 13.10 35.06 -22.50
N CYS A 645 13.08 33.80 -22.96
CA CYS A 645 12.16 33.35 -23.98
C CYS A 645 10.70 33.65 -23.60
N GLU A 646 9.84 33.85 -24.61
CA GLU A 646 8.44 34.24 -24.35
C GLU A 646 7.58 33.10 -23.79
N ALA A 647 8.01 31.86 -24.01
CA ALA A 647 7.32 30.67 -23.53
C ALA A 647 7.52 30.44 -22.02
N ALA A 648 8.59 30.95 -21.42
CA ALA A 648 8.86 30.78 -20.00
C ALA A 648 7.96 31.67 -19.11
N SER A 649 7.62 31.15 -17.94
CA SER A 649 6.97 31.86 -16.84
C SER A 649 8.00 32.28 -15.78
N TYR A 650 7.58 33.10 -14.81
CA TYR A 650 8.46 33.43 -13.68
C TYR A 650 8.79 32.22 -12.82
N SER A 651 7.83 31.32 -12.61
CA SER A 651 8.03 30.08 -11.85
C SER A 651 9.09 29.17 -12.48
N ASP A 652 9.38 29.29 -13.78
CA ASP A 652 10.46 28.53 -14.40
C ASP A 652 11.86 29.08 -14.07
N VAL A 653 11.93 30.35 -13.66
CA VAL A 653 13.16 31.05 -13.25
C VAL A 653 13.36 30.93 -11.74
N CYS A 654 12.28 31.16 -10.97
CA CYS A 654 12.24 31.10 -9.52
C CYS A 654 11.05 30.24 -9.06
N PRO A 655 11.23 28.92 -8.91
CA PRO A 655 10.13 28.00 -8.59
C PRO A 655 9.47 28.22 -7.23
N GLN A 656 10.25 28.63 -6.23
CA GLN A 656 9.76 28.87 -4.86
C GLN A 656 9.20 30.29 -4.65
N LEU A 657 9.32 31.17 -5.65
CA LEU A 657 8.87 32.57 -5.60
C LEU A 657 9.53 33.39 -4.47
N ASP A 658 10.72 32.98 -4.05
CA ASP A 658 11.56 33.55 -2.99
C ASP A 658 12.74 34.37 -3.55
N ASP A 659 12.69 34.70 -4.84
CA ASP A 659 13.77 35.31 -5.62
C ASP A 659 15.09 34.49 -5.67
N VAL A 660 15.06 33.22 -5.27
CA VAL A 660 16.17 32.27 -5.48
C VAL A 660 16.04 31.62 -6.86
N TYR A 661 17.07 31.77 -7.68
CA TYR A 661 17.09 31.23 -9.04
C TYR A 661 17.37 29.73 -9.07
N LEU A 662 16.66 29.00 -9.93
CA LEU A 662 16.75 27.53 -10.00
C LEU A 662 18.17 27.00 -10.21
N PHE A 663 18.97 27.70 -11.02
CA PHE A 663 20.37 27.33 -11.31
C PHE A 663 21.36 28.33 -10.70
N GLY A 664 21.06 28.83 -9.50
CA GLY A 664 21.94 29.71 -8.71
C GLY A 664 21.79 31.18 -9.06
N ASP A 665 22.04 31.56 -10.31
CA ASP A 665 21.91 32.95 -10.78
C ASP A 665 20.94 33.09 -11.97
N TYR A 666 20.49 34.33 -12.20
CA TYR A 666 19.53 34.66 -13.25
C TYR A 666 20.06 34.38 -14.65
N ASP A 667 21.31 34.74 -14.95
CA ASP A 667 21.87 34.65 -16.29
C ASP A 667 22.06 33.19 -16.71
N THR A 668 22.53 32.34 -15.77
CA THR A 668 22.65 30.89 -15.94
C THR A 668 21.28 30.24 -16.12
N THR A 669 20.32 30.57 -15.24
CA THR A 669 18.96 30.04 -15.32
C THR A 669 18.29 30.41 -16.65
N ARG A 670 18.41 31.68 -17.06
CA ARG A 670 17.92 32.15 -18.36
C ARG A 670 18.57 31.40 -19.52
N ARG A 671 19.90 31.20 -19.48
CA ARG A 671 20.62 30.51 -20.55
C ARG A 671 20.13 29.08 -20.72
N TYR A 672 19.94 28.35 -19.61
CA TYR A 672 19.41 27.00 -19.64
C TYR A 672 17.99 26.93 -20.19
N ILE A 673 17.10 27.80 -19.72
CA ILE A 673 15.72 27.91 -20.22
C ILE A 673 15.70 28.19 -21.73
N ASN A 674 16.45 29.19 -22.19
CA ASN A 674 16.49 29.56 -23.59
C ASN A 674 17.06 28.44 -24.47
N THR A 675 18.08 27.73 -23.99
CA THR A 675 18.67 26.59 -24.69
C THR A 675 17.67 25.45 -24.79
N ALA A 676 17.07 25.05 -23.68
CA ALA A 676 16.08 23.97 -23.63
C ALA A 676 14.87 24.26 -24.53
N ASN A 677 14.32 25.46 -24.44
CA ASN A 677 13.20 25.90 -25.28
C ASN A 677 13.57 25.89 -26.78
N LYS A 678 14.78 26.30 -27.15
CA LYS A 678 15.26 26.26 -28.54
C LYS A 678 15.40 24.84 -29.07
N HIS A 679 15.83 23.89 -28.23
CA HIS A 679 15.92 22.48 -28.61
C HIS A 679 14.54 21.83 -28.79
N THR A 680 13.60 22.09 -27.88
CA THR A 680 12.24 21.54 -27.99
C THR A 680 11.41 22.16 -29.11
N LEU A 681 11.77 23.37 -29.58
CA LEU A 681 11.14 24.00 -30.75
C LEU A 681 11.67 23.47 -32.09
N ARG A 682 12.90 22.92 -32.11
CA ARG A 682 13.59 22.48 -33.33
C ARG A 682 13.53 20.98 -33.58
N GLN A 683 13.29 20.18 -32.53
CA GLN A 683 13.23 18.72 -32.60
C GLN A 683 11.78 18.26 -32.48
N ASP A 684 11.46 17.10 -33.07
CA ASP A 684 10.16 16.42 -32.88
C ASP A 684 9.94 15.91 -31.44
N ASN A 685 10.92 16.13 -30.55
CA ASN A 685 10.86 15.74 -29.15
C ASN A 685 10.42 16.91 -28.27
N ALA A 686 9.32 16.72 -27.54
CA ALA A 686 8.74 17.73 -26.66
C ALA A 686 9.47 17.85 -25.31
N LEU A 687 10.49 17.02 -25.07
CA LEU A 687 11.24 16.97 -23.81
C LEU A 687 12.74 17.21 -24.05
N TYR A 688 13.35 18.06 -23.22
CA TYR A 688 14.80 18.30 -23.24
C TYR A 688 15.39 18.24 -21.82
N PRO A 689 16.27 17.26 -21.51
CA PRO A 689 16.93 17.15 -20.21
C PRO A 689 18.18 18.03 -20.11
N ILE A 690 18.36 18.62 -18.94
CA ILE A 690 19.62 19.20 -18.46
C ILE A 690 20.08 18.36 -17.29
N TRP A 691 21.16 17.62 -17.48
CA TRP A 691 21.77 16.80 -16.43
C TRP A 691 22.68 17.68 -15.58
N LEU A 692 22.45 17.71 -14.26
CA LEU A 692 23.19 18.62 -13.36
C LEU A 692 24.69 18.30 -13.26
N LEU A 693 25.09 17.10 -13.66
CA LEU A 693 26.48 16.68 -13.69
C LEU A 693 26.72 16.02 -15.06
N PRO A 694 27.16 16.81 -16.05
CA PRO A 694 27.47 16.35 -17.40
C PRO A 694 28.50 15.23 -17.35
N LEU A 695 28.41 14.27 -18.28
CA LEU A 695 29.48 13.29 -18.51
C LEU A 695 30.73 13.94 -19.13
N ASP A 696 30.58 15.13 -19.72
CA ASP A 696 31.69 15.93 -20.23
C ASP A 696 32.44 16.61 -19.07
N LEU A 697 33.61 16.04 -18.76
CA LEU A 697 34.61 16.58 -17.84
C LEU A 697 35.00 18.04 -18.14
N ASP A 698 34.78 18.52 -19.36
CA ASP A 698 35.07 19.90 -19.75
C ASP A 698 34.09 20.92 -19.16
N GLU A 699 32.81 20.60 -18.96
CA GLU A 699 31.87 21.49 -18.24
C GLU A 699 32.14 21.46 -16.73
N LEU A 700 32.54 20.30 -16.20
CA LEU A 700 32.90 20.12 -14.79
C LEU A 700 34.21 20.85 -14.43
N LYS A 701 35.15 20.97 -15.38
CA LYS A 701 36.35 21.83 -15.26
C LYS A 701 35.98 23.28 -15.00
N TYR A 702 35.04 23.83 -15.77
CA TYR A 702 34.58 25.22 -15.58
C TYR A 702 33.82 25.42 -14.26
N ALA A 703 33.03 24.44 -13.83
CA ALA A 703 32.28 24.52 -12.57
C ALA A 703 33.17 24.37 -11.32
N ILE A 704 34.17 23.48 -11.35
CA ILE A 704 35.10 23.26 -10.24
C ILE A 704 36.17 24.38 -10.19
N GLN A 705 36.60 24.91 -11.33
CA GLN A 705 37.49 26.08 -11.35
C GLN A 705 36.84 27.36 -10.81
N GLY A 706 35.51 27.36 -10.61
CA GLY A 706 34.75 28.58 -10.39
C GLY A 706 34.67 29.10 -8.95
N ASN A 707 34.31 28.31 -7.93
CA ASN A 707 33.75 28.92 -6.71
C ASN A 707 33.92 28.20 -5.37
N LEU A 708 34.24 26.90 -5.32
CA LEU A 708 34.13 26.17 -4.04
C LEU A 708 35.33 26.34 -3.09
N GLU A 709 36.54 26.52 -3.61
CA GLU A 709 37.75 26.70 -2.79
C GLU A 709 38.02 28.17 -2.44
N GLU A 710 37.60 29.12 -3.29
CA GLU A 710 37.74 30.56 -3.03
C GLU A 710 36.91 31.01 -1.82
N ILE A 711 35.70 30.46 -1.66
CA ILE A 711 34.79 30.81 -0.55
C ILE A 711 35.37 30.36 0.79
N VAL A 712 35.88 29.13 0.88
CA VAL A 712 36.46 28.61 2.13
C VAL A 712 37.73 29.39 2.51
N TYR A 713 38.53 29.80 1.53
CA TYR A 713 39.71 30.62 1.77
C TYR A 713 39.36 32.03 2.22
N ALA A 714 38.41 32.68 1.53
CA ALA A 714 37.96 34.02 1.85
C ALA A 714 37.38 34.09 3.28
N ILE A 715 36.64 33.06 3.70
CA ILE A 715 36.13 32.96 5.07
C ILE A 715 37.28 32.85 6.08
N GLN A 716 38.30 32.03 5.81
CA GLN A 716 39.43 31.88 6.72
C GLN A 716 40.31 33.14 6.77
N ASP A 717 40.52 33.82 5.64
CA ASP A 717 41.24 35.10 5.57
C ASP A 717 40.49 36.17 6.37
N ALA A 718 39.17 36.23 6.26
CA ALA A 718 38.32 37.14 7.04
C ALA A 718 38.41 36.84 8.55
N VAL A 719 38.46 35.58 8.96
CA VAL A 719 38.60 35.19 10.38
C VAL A 719 39.98 35.57 10.93
N VAL A 720 41.08 35.31 10.21
CA VAL A 720 42.43 35.68 10.66
C VAL A 720 42.59 37.20 10.69
N ALA A 721 42.07 37.91 9.68
CA ALA A 721 42.03 39.37 9.69
C ALA A 721 41.24 39.90 10.88
N GLY A 722 40.07 39.32 11.19
CA GLY A 722 39.29 39.65 12.38
C GLY A 722 40.08 39.46 13.67
N ASN A 723 40.77 38.33 13.82
CA ASN A 723 41.54 38.01 15.03
C ASN A 723 42.69 38.99 15.31
N HIS A 724 43.42 39.42 14.28
CA HIS A 724 44.58 40.32 14.45
C HIS A 724 44.22 41.81 14.42
N LEU A 725 43.20 42.18 13.63
CA LEU A 725 42.94 43.57 13.30
C LEU A 725 41.71 44.15 14.02
N ALA A 726 40.71 43.36 14.41
CA ALA A 726 39.44 43.90 14.89
C ALA A 726 39.59 44.82 16.12
N GLY A 727 40.36 44.41 17.13
CA GLY A 727 40.62 45.25 18.31
C GLY A 727 41.40 46.52 17.97
N LYS A 728 42.44 46.42 17.12
CA LYS A 728 43.28 47.58 16.74
C LYS A 728 42.56 48.55 15.79
N LEU A 729 41.65 48.05 14.97
CA LEU A 729 40.75 48.84 14.12
C LEU A 729 39.77 49.67 14.96
N GLN A 730 39.22 49.10 16.02
CA GLN A 730 38.31 49.82 16.94
C GLN A 730 38.98 51.03 17.61
N PHE A 731 40.28 50.94 17.89
CA PHE A 731 41.07 52.03 18.48
C PHE A 731 41.81 52.90 17.46
N GLY A 732 41.69 52.60 16.15
CA GLY A 732 42.32 53.36 15.07
C GLY A 732 43.85 53.29 15.00
N ILE A 733 44.47 52.26 15.60
CA ILE A 733 45.93 52.16 15.81
C ILE A 733 46.59 51.05 14.96
N VAL A 734 45.97 50.64 13.85
CA VAL A 734 46.52 49.58 12.98
C VAL A 734 47.81 50.03 12.32
N GLN A 735 48.86 49.21 12.43
CA GLN A 735 50.14 49.43 11.78
C GLN A 735 50.42 48.36 10.72
N THR A 736 51.33 48.64 9.79
CA THR A 736 51.74 47.70 8.73
C THR A 736 52.29 46.38 9.28
N GLN A 737 52.88 46.39 10.48
CA GLN A 737 53.32 45.18 11.19
C GLN A 737 52.15 44.24 11.55
N ASP A 738 50.94 44.75 11.73
CA ASP A 738 49.76 43.95 12.05
C ASP A 738 49.20 43.27 10.80
N LEU A 739 49.30 43.93 9.64
CA LEU A 739 49.02 43.31 8.34
C LEU A 739 50.03 42.23 7.99
N ALA A 740 51.31 42.46 8.34
CA ALA A 740 52.36 41.45 8.18
C ALA A 740 52.10 40.20 9.06
N ALA A 741 51.48 40.38 10.23
CA ALA A 741 51.08 39.24 11.08
C ALA A 741 49.98 38.39 10.41
N VAL A 742 48.97 39.02 9.81
CA VAL A 742 47.93 38.32 9.03
C VAL A 742 48.54 37.58 7.83
N GLN A 743 49.44 38.25 7.09
CA GLN A 743 50.12 37.66 5.95
C GLN A 743 50.97 36.46 6.36
N ASN A 744 51.80 36.58 7.41
CA ASN A 744 52.66 35.50 7.89
C ASN A 744 51.86 34.25 8.30
N GLU A 745 50.64 34.41 8.81
CA GLU A 745 49.79 33.27 9.21
C GLU A 745 49.08 32.61 8.02
N ARG A 746 48.76 33.35 6.95
CA ARG A 746 48.00 32.84 5.80
C ARG A 746 48.86 32.44 4.61
N GLU A 747 50.02 33.05 4.41
CA GLU A 747 50.85 32.87 3.22
C GLU A 747 51.34 31.41 3.05
N LEU A 748 51.74 30.74 4.12
CA LEU A 748 52.21 29.35 4.07
C LEU A 748 51.05 28.37 3.72
N PRO A 749 49.89 28.40 4.41
CA PRO A 749 48.71 27.64 3.99
C PRO A 749 48.31 27.87 2.53
N THR A 750 48.33 29.13 2.06
CA THR A 750 47.93 29.50 0.71
C THR A 750 48.88 28.88 -0.31
N ARG A 751 50.19 29.03 -0.08
CA ARG A 751 51.23 28.46 -0.96
C ARG A 751 51.14 26.95 -1.04
N VAL A 752 50.89 26.24 0.07
CA VAL A 752 50.82 24.76 0.06
C VAL A 752 49.61 24.27 -0.73
N ILE A 753 48.45 24.89 -0.57
CA ILE A 753 47.23 24.48 -1.30
C ILE A 753 47.37 24.79 -2.80
N GLN A 754 47.87 25.99 -3.16
CA GLN A 754 48.15 26.34 -4.55
C GLN A 754 49.20 25.43 -5.19
N THR A 755 50.23 25.03 -4.44
CA THR A 755 51.26 24.10 -4.90
C THR A 755 50.69 22.70 -5.10
N PHE A 756 49.83 22.23 -4.19
CA PHE A 756 49.13 20.95 -4.32
C PHE A 756 48.20 20.91 -5.54
N GLN A 757 47.43 21.97 -5.78
CA GLN A 757 46.59 22.12 -6.99
C GLN A 757 47.43 22.08 -8.26
N THR A 758 48.55 22.82 -8.30
CA THR A 758 49.46 22.86 -9.45
C THR A 758 50.11 21.50 -9.70
N LEU A 759 50.49 20.77 -8.64
CA LEU A 759 51.04 19.42 -8.74
C LEU A 759 49.99 18.42 -9.24
N LEU A 760 48.78 18.43 -8.68
CA LEU A 760 47.69 17.58 -9.16
C LEU A 760 47.37 17.85 -10.64
N GLN A 761 47.28 19.12 -11.04
CA GLN A 761 47.10 19.49 -12.44
C GLN A 761 48.23 18.97 -13.32
N ARG A 762 49.50 19.15 -12.95
CA ARG A 762 50.65 18.65 -13.74
C ARG A 762 50.67 17.12 -13.81
N PHE A 763 50.40 16.41 -12.71
CA PHE A 763 50.39 14.95 -12.70
C PHE A 763 49.26 14.35 -13.56
N VAL A 764 48.11 15.01 -13.63
CA VAL A 764 46.96 14.56 -14.44
C VAL A 764 47.09 15.01 -15.90
N LEU A 765 47.40 16.29 -16.17
CA LEU A 765 47.52 16.79 -17.55
C LEU A 765 48.67 16.14 -18.33
N THR A 766 49.86 16.02 -17.73
CA THR A 766 51.04 15.55 -18.50
C THR A 766 50.98 14.05 -18.82
N ARG A 767 50.24 13.24 -18.03
CA ARG A 767 50.07 11.80 -18.30
C ARG A 767 48.85 11.45 -19.15
N VAL A 768 47.77 12.24 -19.09
CA VAL A 768 46.59 12.02 -19.94
C VAL A 768 46.87 12.42 -21.39
N LEU A 769 47.74 13.40 -21.61
CA LEU A 769 48.15 13.82 -22.97
C LEU A 769 49.21 12.91 -23.61
N GLN A 770 49.76 11.90 -22.92
CA GLN A 770 50.89 11.10 -23.40
C GLN A 770 50.66 9.57 -23.52
N MET A 771 49.46 9.02 -23.26
CA MET A 771 49.26 7.54 -23.28
C MET A 771 48.14 7.06 -24.21
N ASN A 772 48.50 6.22 -25.18
CA ASN A 772 47.61 5.43 -26.05
C ASN A 772 47.42 3.96 -25.55
N THR A 773 47.72 3.66 -24.29
CA THR A 773 47.49 2.33 -23.67
C THR A 773 47.11 2.44 -22.19
N SER A 774 46.54 1.35 -21.65
CA SER A 774 45.83 1.25 -20.36
C SER A 774 46.41 2.06 -19.19
N PHE A 775 45.57 2.90 -18.59
CA PHE A 775 45.90 3.74 -17.45
C PHE A 775 46.09 2.90 -16.18
N GLN A 776 47.34 2.83 -15.72
CA GLN A 776 47.71 2.25 -14.44
C GLN A 776 48.00 3.42 -13.45
N PRO A 777 47.21 3.59 -12.38
CA PRO A 777 47.38 4.74 -11.48
C PRO A 777 48.80 4.75 -10.87
N PRO A 778 49.47 5.90 -10.73
CA PRO A 778 50.83 5.95 -10.17
C PRO A 778 50.87 5.47 -8.70
N LEU A 779 52.04 4.97 -8.27
CA LEU A 779 52.31 4.45 -6.93
C LEU A 779 51.74 5.29 -5.77
N PRO A 780 51.84 6.63 -5.76
CA PRO A 780 51.25 7.47 -4.71
C PRO A 780 49.71 7.39 -4.65
N LEU A 781 49.04 7.34 -5.82
CA LEU A 781 47.58 7.21 -5.93
C LEU A 781 47.09 5.83 -5.50
N ARG A 782 47.88 4.77 -5.78
CA ARG A 782 47.60 3.42 -5.27
C ARG A 782 47.82 3.32 -3.76
N LEU A 783 48.84 3.99 -3.22
CA LEU A 783 49.07 4.07 -1.77
C LEU A 783 47.92 4.81 -1.06
N LEU A 784 47.47 5.92 -1.64
CA LEU A 784 46.30 6.70 -1.18
C LEU A 784 45.01 5.86 -1.11
N GLN A 785 44.82 4.90 -2.02
CA GLN A 785 43.66 4.01 -2.02
C GLN A 785 43.77 2.84 -1.05
N ARG A 786 45.00 2.42 -0.67
CA ARG A 786 45.23 1.27 0.24
C ARG A 786 45.36 1.64 1.71
N ILE A 787 45.78 2.86 2.04
CA ILE A 787 46.01 3.29 3.43
C ILE A 787 44.84 4.19 3.87
N PRO A 788 43.94 3.74 4.77
CA PRO A 788 42.73 4.47 5.16
C PRO A 788 42.99 5.89 5.69
N LEU A 789 44.09 6.08 6.41
CA LEU A 789 44.49 7.37 6.98
C LEU A 789 44.89 8.40 5.92
N LEU A 790 45.46 7.95 4.79
CA LEU A 790 45.85 8.82 3.68
C LEU A 790 44.65 9.19 2.81
N ARG A 791 43.60 8.36 2.76
CA ARG A 791 42.36 8.62 2.00
C ARG A 791 41.53 9.79 2.58
N ALA A 792 41.60 9.97 3.90
CA ALA A 792 40.94 11.07 4.60
C ALA A 792 41.70 12.41 4.47
N PHE A 793 42.97 12.37 4.10
CA PHE A 793 43.84 13.55 4.10
C PHE A 793 43.45 14.60 3.04
N PRO A 794 43.19 14.27 1.75
CA PRO A 794 42.79 15.26 0.75
C PRO A 794 41.43 15.90 1.08
N ALA A 795 40.45 15.09 1.50
CA ALA A 795 39.13 15.58 1.87
C ALA A 795 39.18 16.52 3.08
N ARG A 796 40.05 16.23 4.06
CA ARG A 796 40.26 17.07 5.24
C ARG A 796 41.04 18.34 4.92
N LEU A 797 41.99 18.28 3.98
CA LEU A 797 42.76 19.43 3.50
C LEU A 797 41.87 20.41 2.71
N ILE A 798 40.95 19.90 1.89
CA ILE A 798 39.98 20.70 1.11
C ILE A 798 38.88 21.27 2.03
N GLY A 799 38.36 20.48 2.96
CA GLY A 799 37.26 20.89 3.85
C GLY A 799 37.66 21.78 5.03
N PHE A 800 38.88 21.63 5.57
CA PHE A 800 39.30 22.33 6.80
C PHE A 800 40.60 23.16 6.64
N GLY A 801 41.26 23.09 5.49
CA GLY A 801 42.61 23.65 5.32
C GLY A 801 43.68 22.92 6.14
N LEU A 802 44.93 23.38 6.05
CA LEU A 802 46.05 22.83 6.84
C LEU A 802 45.92 23.10 8.35
N ARG A 803 45.18 24.15 8.73
CA ARG A 803 44.95 24.53 10.12
C ARG A 803 43.56 25.15 10.23
N HIS A 804 42.73 24.62 11.14
CA HIS A 804 41.40 25.16 11.37
C HIS A 804 41.52 26.51 12.08
N VAL A 805 41.14 27.59 11.40
CA VAL A 805 41.07 28.92 12.01
C VAL A 805 39.79 29.02 12.85
N ARG A 806 39.87 29.62 14.04
CA ARG A 806 38.73 29.92 14.90
C ARG A 806 38.76 31.39 15.29
N ILE A 807 37.59 32.01 15.44
CA ILE A 807 37.48 33.39 15.95
C ILE A 807 37.93 33.39 17.42
N ASN A 808 38.74 34.37 17.82
CA ASN A 808 39.15 34.56 19.19
C ASN A 808 37.92 34.90 20.05
N LYS A 809 37.73 34.21 21.17
CA LYS A 809 36.56 34.39 22.06
C LYS A 809 36.42 35.80 22.63
N GLN A 810 37.47 36.62 22.58
CA GLN A 810 37.42 38.02 23.01
C GLN A 810 36.76 38.95 21.96
N LEU A 811 36.47 38.44 20.76
CA LEU A 811 35.77 39.15 19.66
C LEU A 811 34.31 38.72 19.50
N LEU A 812 33.86 37.75 20.31
CA LEU A 812 32.46 37.30 20.47
C LEU A 812 31.95 37.83 21.81
#